data_AF-A0A838FA53-F1
#
_entry.id   AF-A0A838FA53-F1
#
_cell.length_a   1.000
_cell.length_b   1.000
_cell.length_c   1.000
_cell.angle_alpha   90.00
_cell.angle_beta   90.00
_cell.angle_gamma   90.00
#
_symmetry.space_group_name_H-M   'P 1'
#
loop_
_entity.id
_entity.type
_entity.pdbx_description
1 polymer ?
#
loop_
_entity_poly.entity_id
_entity_poly.type
_entity_poly.pdbx_seq_one_letter_code
_entity_poly.pdbx_strand_id
1 'polypeptide(L)'
;MRINRQRFVLLGVALISSAFASAQEYFGQNKVKYDQFEWAVFNTPHFQIYYYEEEKDAVKDVAQISEIWYDRLSKIFRHQFSELNPLILYASPEHFQQTDIIPGLIGEGIGGVTEGNKNRVIIPLVGSWQDNNHVIGHELVHAFQYDILTHGDSTSIRNIGNLPLWFIEGLAEYLSIGTYDPNTTMWLRDAVMNDKFPSLRKMTNDYHYFPYRWGQAFWAYATGIKGDNIIPELFKECAIYGYERGIERVFDIKSKEFSKRWKETVESYYRPYINSPSDEYSSGRRMFEDRKAINEQDFAPAVSPNGKYVVFLSARNVFSLDLFLADARSRKIIRRLKTETSNSHGNALRLIESAATWSPDSKNLAFVSYEAGRHYINIVEAVNGKTKEKFSIDDVQSLLNPSWSPDGKNIVFSGVNQGSSDLYLYDLKNKQTTRLTHDKFSDLQPSWSPDSRSIVFTTNRFSDTDFSKYVFGNYELATLDLQTHSLSEISLFADVNHINPLFGKDSLLYFIASPDGVSNIYRYNFKTSMVEGITHEKTATAGITALSPALSIATKTGDLFYSVFKGTGYQLYSLKMDKKLKAVPIDMNAVSNREAGELLPIDRISGSSVNEYLESIPSSIYKDSVFSNLPYKPKLSLSSISNAGIGIGMSPYGAAYGGAVSLLFSDMLDQHLVYGAISSSGNILDIGGIVGYLNQKKRYSWGLSLSHTPYGAGSFISYYETVTVDGIPTTIYVLDQYIQRQFDDQLSVYASYPFTRVNRIEGSLSFDVVNYSYQLVKDQYLLNGFLLNEDQYKLDAPPGFQYGTASLALVGDDSRFGFTSPLDGYRYRMQAGATTGSFTFGTALADFRYYKYVKPLSFAFRAMHYGRYFGAADSSIISPLTVGNDAFVRGYNFYSYNPSEVTYDASGNSIEINNLFGSKLGVVNFEIRFPLTGPREIAPIKSLALPSTISLFFDGGIAWTGSETPKLMWTDNQLERTPIFSTGLSLRVNIFGYLVAEGFYAIPFQRPAHASLTKGVVGLLLYPGW
;
A
#
# COMPACT_ATOMS: atom_id res chain seq x y z
N MET A 1 -9.41 39.91 23.63
CA MET A 1 -9.72 38.99 22.51
C MET A 1 -8.53 38.97 21.56
N ARG A 2 -7.75 37.87 21.52
CA ARG A 2 -6.78 37.61 20.44
C ARG A 2 -7.38 36.49 19.60
N ILE A 3 -7.73 36.77 18.34
CA ILE A 3 -8.28 35.77 17.43
C ILE A 3 -7.20 35.46 16.40
N ASN A 4 -6.74 34.21 16.38
CA ASN A 4 -5.70 33.74 15.47
C ASN A 4 -6.29 33.52 14.07
N ARG A 5 -5.81 34.31 13.11
CA ARG A 5 -6.40 34.48 11.77
C ARG A 5 -6.13 33.30 10.80
N GLN A 6 -5.38 32.27 11.20
CA GLN A 6 -4.62 31.49 10.21
C GLN A 6 -4.58 29.96 10.35
N ARG A 7 -5.30 29.35 11.30
CA ARG A 7 -5.27 27.89 11.43
C ARG A 7 -5.90 27.10 10.27
N PHE A 8 -6.65 27.72 9.36
CA PHE A 8 -7.38 26.97 8.32
C PHE A 8 -6.76 27.01 6.92
N VAL A 9 -6.00 28.04 6.55
CA VAL A 9 -5.38 28.16 5.20
C VAL A 9 -3.95 27.65 5.19
N LEU A 10 -3.16 27.93 6.24
CA LEU A 10 -1.80 27.38 6.40
C LEU A 10 -1.80 25.88 6.71
N LEU A 11 -2.86 25.34 7.32
CA LEU A 11 -3.04 23.89 7.42
C LEU A 11 -3.14 23.26 6.04
N GLY A 12 -3.84 23.87 5.08
CA GLY A 12 -3.96 23.36 3.70
C GLY A 12 -2.62 23.37 2.94
N VAL A 13 -1.76 24.35 3.20
CA VAL A 13 -0.42 24.45 2.60
C VAL A 13 0.53 23.43 3.23
N ALA A 14 0.53 23.33 4.56
CA ALA A 14 1.30 22.34 5.30
C ALA A 14 0.82 20.91 5.00
N LEU A 15 -0.47 20.71 4.75
CA LEU A 15 -1.08 19.43 4.37
C LEU A 15 -0.74 18.99 2.94
N ILE A 16 -0.39 19.93 2.06
CA ILE A 16 -0.06 19.64 0.66
C ILE A 16 1.45 19.62 0.43
N SER A 17 2.22 20.44 1.12
CA SER A 17 3.66 20.23 1.22
C SER A 17 4.01 18.97 2.03
N SER A 18 3.14 18.53 2.96
CA SER A 18 3.28 17.21 3.62
C SER A 18 2.87 16.04 2.72
N ALA A 19 2.07 16.25 1.67
CA ALA A 19 1.71 15.18 0.72
C ALA A 19 2.90 14.79 -0.18
N PHE A 20 3.81 15.72 -0.48
CA PHE A 20 5.01 15.45 -1.28
C PHE A 20 6.23 15.00 -0.44
N ALA A 21 6.16 15.17 0.88
CA ALA A 21 7.11 14.63 1.86
C ALA A 21 6.49 13.45 2.61
N SER A 22 5.95 12.47 1.87
CA SER A 22 5.25 11.28 2.35
C SER A 22 6.11 10.28 3.17
N ALA A 23 7.20 10.75 3.81
CA ALA A 23 8.03 9.98 4.72
C ALA A 23 8.51 10.72 5.99
N GLN A 24 8.05 11.94 6.29
CA GLN A 24 8.42 12.63 7.55
C GLN A 24 7.24 13.31 8.24
N GLU A 25 6.16 12.56 8.40
CA GLU A 25 5.17 12.84 9.46
C GLU A 25 5.82 12.68 10.84
N TYR A 26 5.25 13.35 11.85
CA TYR A 26 5.59 13.20 13.27
C TYR A 26 5.67 11.71 13.71
N PHE A 27 4.93 10.82 13.03
CA PHE A 27 5.02 9.36 13.07
C PHE A 27 4.86 8.76 11.66
N GLY A 28 5.24 7.50 11.43
CA GLY A 28 5.02 6.82 10.15
C GLY A 28 6.04 5.71 9.93
N GLN A 29 5.64 4.65 9.23
CA GLN A 29 6.56 3.57 8.88
C GLN A 29 7.56 4.02 7.81
N ASN A 30 8.78 3.52 7.90
CA ASN A 30 9.88 3.94 7.04
C ASN A 30 10.01 3.01 5.84
N LYS A 31 10.19 3.59 4.65
CA LYS A 31 10.74 2.88 3.50
C LYS A 31 12.26 2.79 3.65
N VAL A 32 12.77 1.59 3.90
CA VAL A 32 14.20 1.37 4.20
C VAL A 32 14.93 0.92 2.95
N LYS A 33 16.05 1.58 2.64
CA LYS A 33 17.01 1.13 1.62
C LYS A 33 18.13 0.36 2.27
N TYR A 34 18.22 -0.92 1.95
CA TYR A 34 19.30 -1.80 2.35
C TYR A 34 20.44 -1.75 1.33
N ASP A 35 20.10 -1.60 0.05
CA ASP A 35 21.04 -1.63 -1.06
C ASP A 35 21.31 -0.23 -1.63
N GLN A 36 22.41 -0.10 -2.38
CA GLN A 36 22.78 1.11 -3.11
C GLN A 36 22.79 0.80 -4.60
N PHE A 37 21.95 1.52 -5.34
CA PHE A 37 21.80 1.35 -6.77
C PHE A 37 22.60 2.43 -7.52
N GLU A 38 23.62 2.01 -8.27
CA GLU A 38 24.36 2.89 -9.18
C GLU A 38 23.82 2.74 -10.60
N TRP A 39 22.91 3.65 -10.95
CA TRP A 39 22.10 3.56 -12.16
C TRP A 39 22.89 3.90 -13.44
N ALA A 40 22.58 3.16 -14.50
CA ALA A 40 22.90 3.45 -15.89
C ALA A 40 21.61 3.49 -16.72
N VAL A 41 21.71 3.96 -17.96
CA VAL A 41 20.58 4.07 -18.89
C VAL A 41 20.90 3.31 -20.17
N PHE A 42 20.05 2.36 -20.53
CA PHE A 42 20.11 1.58 -21.76
C PHE A 42 19.03 2.06 -22.72
N ASN A 43 19.43 2.70 -23.81
CA ASN A 43 18.51 3.25 -24.80
C ASN A 43 18.21 2.25 -25.90
N THR A 44 16.94 2.22 -26.29
CA THR A 44 16.42 1.54 -27.47
C THR A 44 15.74 2.56 -28.40
N PRO A 45 15.22 2.16 -29.58
CA PRO A 45 14.46 3.07 -30.44
C PRO A 45 13.26 3.75 -29.78
N HIS A 46 12.59 3.08 -28.82
CA HIS A 46 11.38 3.60 -28.18
C HIS A 46 11.46 3.71 -26.65
N PHE A 47 12.53 3.24 -26.00
CA PHE A 47 12.66 3.21 -24.54
C PHE A 47 13.98 3.78 -24.01
N GLN A 48 13.91 4.30 -22.78
CA GLN A 48 15.07 4.54 -21.91
C GLN A 48 14.98 3.65 -20.68
N ILE A 49 15.82 2.62 -20.62
CA ILE A 49 15.77 1.62 -19.54
C ILE A 49 16.81 1.96 -18.49
N TYR A 50 16.36 2.32 -17.29
CA TYR A 50 17.18 2.59 -16.12
C TYR A 50 17.44 1.26 -15.40
N TYR A 51 18.71 0.90 -15.24
CA TYR A 51 19.15 -0.37 -14.63
C TYR A 51 20.46 -0.16 -13.84
N TYR A 52 20.92 -1.16 -13.08
CA TYR A 52 22.22 -1.15 -12.39
C TYR A 52 22.98 -2.47 -12.65
N GLU A 53 24.17 -2.65 -12.07
CA GLU A 53 25.11 -3.71 -12.48
C GLU A 53 24.49 -5.12 -12.38
N GLU A 54 23.67 -5.36 -11.36
CA GLU A 54 22.97 -6.62 -11.12
C GLU A 54 22.03 -7.04 -12.27
N GLU A 55 21.52 -6.11 -13.09
CA GLU A 55 20.67 -6.42 -14.25
C GLU A 55 21.38 -6.30 -15.60
N LYS A 56 22.71 -6.11 -15.61
CA LYS A 56 23.46 -5.85 -16.84
C LYS A 56 23.26 -6.88 -17.95
N ASP A 57 23.05 -8.13 -17.60
CA ASP A 57 22.78 -9.19 -18.57
C ASP A 57 21.29 -9.22 -18.97
N ALA A 58 20.38 -9.04 -18.00
CA ALA A 58 18.94 -9.08 -18.20
C ALA A 58 18.39 -7.86 -18.96
N VAL A 59 19.02 -6.68 -18.84
CA VAL A 59 18.54 -5.43 -19.45
C VAL A 59 18.41 -5.54 -20.97
N LYS A 60 19.27 -6.34 -21.62
CA LYS A 60 19.21 -6.58 -23.06
C LYS A 60 17.96 -7.37 -23.46
N ASP A 61 17.64 -8.40 -22.69
CA ASP A 61 16.46 -9.22 -22.92
C ASP A 61 15.19 -8.41 -22.65
N VAL A 62 15.17 -7.61 -21.58
CA VAL A 62 14.08 -6.66 -21.28
C VAL A 62 13.92 -5.63 -22.40
N ALA A 63 15.02 -5.10 -22.94
CA ALA A 63 15.00 -4.15 -24.06
C ALA A 63 14.33 -4.76 -25.31
N GLN A 64 14.71 -5.98 -25.68
CA GLN A 64 14.12 -6.67 -26.82
C GLN A 64 12.63 -6.96 -26.62
N ILE A 65 12.28 -7.48 -25.44
CA ILE A 65 10.88 -7.77 -25.09
C ILE A 65 10.04 -6.48 -25.14
N SER A 66 10.55 -5.37 -24.61
CA SER A 66 9.85 -4.08 -24.62
C SER A 66 9.60 -3.57 -26.04
N GLU A 67 10.57 -3.70 -26.94
CA GLU A 67 10.43 -3.32 -28.36
C GLU A 67 9.45 -4.23 -29.12
N ILE A 68 9.42 -5.53 -28.81
CA ILE A 68 8.44 -6.47 -29.37
C ILE A 68 7.03 -6.07 -28.92
N TRP A 69 6.85 -5.76 -27.64
CA TRP A 69 5.56 -5.28 -27.12
C TRP A 69 5.17 -3.94 -27.72
N TYR A 70 6.10 -3.01 -27.90
CA TYR A 70 5.84 -1.75 -28.57
C TYR A 70 5.30 -1.95 -30.00
N ASP A 71 5.92 -2.82 -30.79
CA ASP A 71 5.45 -3.13 -32.16
C ASP A 71 4.03 -3.71 -32.16
N ARG A 72 3.72 -4.62 -31.23
CA ARG A 72 2.37 -5.19 -31.05
C ARG A 72 1.35 -4.12 -30.66
N LEU A 73 1.63 -3.39 -29.59
CA LEU A 73 0.69 -2.45 -28.99
C LEU A 73 0.48 -1.21 -29.88
N SER A 74 1.52 -0.72 -30.54
CA SER A 74 1.41 0.43 -31.46
C SER A 74 0.46 0.15 -32.64
N LYS A 75 0.45 -1.08 -33.15
CA LYS A 75 -0.48 -1.53 -34.21
C LYS A 75 -1.91 -1.64 -33.71
N ILE A 76 -2.12 -2.23 -32.53
CA ILE A 76 -3.45 -2.41 -31.93
C ILE A 76 -4.05 -1.05 -31.58
N PHE A 77 -3.31 -0.23 -30.82
CA PHE A 77 -3.76 1.10 -30.40
C PHE A 77 -3.79 2.11 -31.54
N ARG A 78 -3.11 1.82 -32.66
CA ARG A 78 -2.88 2.75 -33.79
C ARG A 78 -2.27 4.05 -33.28
N HIS A 79 -1.28 3.91 -32.40
CA HIS A 79 -0.67 5.00 -31.64
C HIS A 79 0.83 4.76 -31.53
N GLN A 80 1.63 5.81 -31.54
CA GLN A 80 3.08 5.75 -31.34
C GLN A 80 3.45 6.69 -30.21
N PHE A 81 4.47 6.33 -29.43
CA PHE A 81 4.94 7.22 -28.37
C PHE A 81 5.52 8.50 -28.97
N SER A 82 5.18 9.64 -28.35
CA SER A 82 5.71 10.95 -28.72
C SER A 82 7.17 11.14 -28.32
N GLU A 83 7.60 10.45 -27.26
CA GLU A 83 8.94 10.48 -26.69
C GLU A 83 9.39 9.07 -26.29
N LEU A 84 10.68 8.88 -25.99
CA LEU A 84 11.18 7.60 -25.48
C LEU A 84 10.55 7.30 -24.11
N ASN A 85 9.88 6.15 -23.99
CA ASN A 85 9.20 5.78 -22.76
C ASN A 85 10.22 5.34 -21.68
N PRO A 86 10.19 5.91 -20.47
CA PRO A 86 11.10 5.51 -19.39
C PRO A 86 10.68 4.17 -18.76
N LEU A 87 11.61 3.23 -18.64
CA LEU A 87 11.41 1.95 -17.95
C LEU A 87 12.46 1.78 -16.85
N ILE A 88 12.05 1.52 -15.62
CA ILE A 88 12.93 1.35 -14.47
C ILE A 88 12.93 -0.13 -14.09
N LEU A 89 14.08 -0.77 -14.25
CA LEU A 89 14.28 -2.19 -14.04
C LEU A 89 14.89 -2.45 -12.67
N TYR A 90 14.29 -3.39 -11.93
CA TYR A 90 14.82 -3.93 -10.69
C TYR A 90 15.05 -5.44 -10.83
N ALA A 91 16.15 -5.95 -10.28
CA ALA A 91 16.55 -7.34 -10.42
C ALA A 91 15.63 -8.31 -9.66
N SER A 92 14.91 -7.78 -8.67
CA SER A 92 14.00 -8.55 -7.83
C SER A 92 12.86 -7.71 -7.27
N PRO A 93 11.74 -8.32 -6.87
CA PRO A 93 10.65 -7.63 -6.16
C PRO A 93 11.11 -6.92 -4.89
N GLU A 94 12.17 -7.41 -4.27
CA GLU A 94 12.73 -6.86 -3.03
C GLU A 94 13.52 -5.56 -3.25
N HIS A 95 14.27 -5.48 -4.35
CA HIS A 95 14.88 -4.22 -4.77
C HIS A 95 13.80 -3.20 -5.19
N PHE A 96 12.74 -3.67 -5.87
CA PHE A 96 11.58 -2.84 -6.21
C PHE A 96 10.87 -2.26 -4.97
N GLN A 97 10.73 -3.02 -3.88
CA GLN A 97 10.21 -2.51 -2.60
C GLN A 97 11.02 -1.34 -2.01
N GLN A 98 12.25 -1.09 -2.47
CA GLN A 98 13.12 0.00 -2.02
C GLN A 98 13.05 1.26 -2.93
N THR A 99 12.23 1.24 -3.99
CA THR A 99 12.10 2.35 -4.94
C THR A 99 11.65 3.66 -4.29
N ASP A 100 12.17 4.81 -4.73
CA ASP A 100 11.67 6.13 -4.31
C ASP A 100 10.44 6.58 -5.09
N ILE A 101 10.22 6.00 -6.27
CA ILE A 101 9.20 6.40 -7.24
C ILE A 101 7.78 6.24 -6.67
N ILE A 102 7.60 5.19 -5.86
CA ILE A 102 6.35 4.91 -5.16
C ILE A 102 6.57 5.26 -3.69
N PRO A 103 5.99 6.33 -3.14
CA PRO A 103 6.36 6.77 -1.79
C PRO A 103 5.90 5.83 -0.67
N GLY A 104 4.81 5.10 -0.89
CA GLY A 104 4.26 4.12 0.06
C GLY A 104 5.06 2.81 0.14
N LEU A 105 4.72 1.98 1.13
CA LEU A 105 5.18 0.60 1.19
C LEU A 105 4.51 -0.21 0.06
N ILE A 106 5.31 -0.93 -0.70
CA ILE A 106 4.86 -1.79 -1.78
C ILE A 106 4.55 -3.18 -1.20
N GLY A 107 3.33 -3.67 -1.44
CA GLY A 107 2.90 -5.00 -1.03
C GLY A 107 3.61 -6.12 -1.78
N GLU A 108 3.60 -7.32 -1.20
CA GLU A 108 4.07 -8.53 -1.89
C GLU A 108 3.10 -8.91 -3.03
N GLY A 109 3.64 -9.48 -4.11
CA GLY A 109 2.87 -9.91 -5.28
C GLY A 109 2.56 -8.81 -6.30
N ILE A 110 3.05 -7.59 -6.11
CA ILE A 110 3.00 -6.53 -7.14
C ILE A 110 4.13 -6.79 -8.15
N GLY A 111 3.75 -7.22 -9.36
CA GLY A 111 4.69 -7.59 -10.43
C GLY A 111 5.27 -6.41 -11.21
N GLY A 112 4.63 -5.25 -11.17
CA GLY A 112 5.03 -4.03 -11.88
C GLY A 112 4.04 -2.89 -11.56
N VAL A 113 4.42 -1.66 -11.89
CA VAL A 113 3.55 -0.48 -11.81
C VAL A 113 3.91 0.50 -12.91
N THR A 114 2.90 1.09 -13.55
CA THR A 114 3.06 2.22 -14.48
C THR A 114 2.49 3.51 -13.89
N GLU A 115 3.30 4.57 -13.89
CA GLU A 115 2.97 5.87 -13.31
C GLU A 115 2.71 6.92 -14.40
N GLY A 116 1.52 7.53 -14.38
CA GLY A 116 1.02 8.34 -15.49
C GLY A 116 1.56 9.76 -15.65
N ASN A 117 2.11 10.42 -14.61
CA ASN A 117 2.59 11.80 -14.75
C ASN A 117 3.89 11.90 -15.56
N LYS A 118 4.83 10.97 -15.33
CA LYS A 118 6.06 10.83 -16.14
C LYS A 118 5.95 9.74 -17.21
N ASN A 119 4.78 9.10 -17.32
CA ASN A 119 4.51 7.94 -18.16
C ASN A 119 5.64 6.88 -18.08
N ARG A 120 6.06 6.52 -16.87
CA ARG A 120 7.19 5.61 -16.64
C ARG A 120 6.72 4.25 -16.13
N VAL A 121 7.36 3.20 -16.62
CA VAL A 121 7.12 1.81 -16.23
C VAL A 121 8.15 1.39 -15.19
N ILE A 122 7.73 0.76 -14.09
CA ILE A 122 8.63 0.26 -13.05
C ILE A 122 8.38 -1.23 -12.86
N ILE A 123 9.39 -2.05 -13.11
CA ILE A 123 9.25 -3.52 -13.10
C ILE A 123 10.37 -4.22 -12.31
N PRO A 124 10.03 -5.08 -11.35
CA PRO A 124 10.93 -6.13 -10.88
C PRO A 124 10.98 -7.34 -11.82
N LEU A 125 12.16 -7.95 -11.93
CA LEU A 125 12.31 -9.27 -12.52
C LEU A 125 11.90 -10.36 -11.53
N VAL A 126 11.16 -11.35 -12.02
CA VAL A 126 10.81 -12.58 -11.31
C VAL A 126 11.53 -13.78 -11.95
N GLY A 127 11.45 -14.95 -11.31
CA GLY A 127 12.22 -16.14 -11.68
C GLY A 127 11.82 -16.83 -13.00
N SER A 128 11.00 -16.20 -13.83
CA SER A 128 10.57 -16.73 -15.12
C SER A 128 10.46 -15.66 -16.19
N TRP A 129 11.04 -15.94 -17.35
CA TRP A 129 10.93 -15.08 -18.54
C TRP A 129 9.54 -15.07 -19.17
N GLN A 130 8.74 -16.13 -18.98
CA GLN A 130 7.32 -16.12 -19.40
C GLN A 130 6.53 -15.09 -18.59
N ASP A 131 6.73 -15.07 -17.26
CA ASP A 131 6.06 -14.13 -16.36
C ASP A 131 6.60 -12.70 -16.57
N ASN A 132 7.93 -12.53 -16.70
CA ASN A 132 8.53 -11.23 -17.01
C ASN A 132 7.99 -10.66 -18.33
N ASN A 133 7.86 -11.48 -19.38
CA ASN A 133 7.30 -11.06 -20.67
C ASN A 133 5.83 -10.62 -20.56
N HIS A 134 5.01 -11.38 -19.83
CA HIS A 134 3.61 -11.00 -19.57
C HIS A 134 3.52 -9.67 -18.81
N VAL A 135 4.28 -9.51 -17.72
CA VAL A 135 4.27 -8.30 -16.89
C VAL A 135 4.76 -7.08 -17.69
N ILE A 136 5.83 -7.21 -18.48
CA ILE A 136 6.30 -6.12 -19.36
C ILE A 136 5.19 -5.71 -20.33
N GLY A 137 4.53 -6.68 -20.98
CA GLY A 137 3.40 -6.40 -21.86
C GLY A 137 2.24 -5.70 -21.16
N HIS A 138 1.86 -6.18 -19.97
CA HIS A 138 0.81 -5.60 -19.13
C HIS A 138 1.10 -4.14 -18.78
N GLU A 139 2.30 -3.84 -18.26
CA GLU A 139 2.68 -2.48 -17.89
C GLU A 139 2.80 -1.56 -19.10
N LEU A 140 3.29 -2.07 -20.23
CA LEU A 140 3.34 -1.27 -21.46
C LEU A 140 1.95 -0.93 -22.00
N VAL A 141 0.93 -1.76 -21.79
CA VAL A 141 -0.46 -1.37 -22.10
C VAL A 141 -0.84 -0.12 -21.30
N HIS A 142 -0.50 -0.05 -20.02
CA HIS A 142 -0.74 1.16 -19.23
C HIS A 142 0.05 2.36 -19.75
N ALA A 143 1.30 2.17 -20.19
CA ALA A 143 2.09 3.26 -20.79
C ALA A 143 1.43 3.82 -22.06
N PHE A 144 0.86 2.97 -22.91
CA PHE A 144 0.05 3.38 -24.06
C PHE A 144 -1.26 4.08 -23.63
N GLN A 145 -1.96 3.55 -22.65
CA GLN A 145 -3.19 4.17 -22.13
C GLN A 145 -2.93 5.58 -21.61
N TYR A 146 -1.87 5.78 -20.82
CA TYR A 146 -1.49 7.10 -20.34
C TYR A 146 -1.08 8.02 -21.48
N ASP A 147 -0.23 7.57 -22.40
CA ASP A 147 0.23 8.38 -23.53
C ASP A 147 -0.91 8.85 -24.45
N ILE A 148 -1.88 7.96 -24.72
CA ILE A 148 -3.08 8.30 -25.51
C ILE A 148 -3.91 9.36 -24.80
N LEU A 149 -4.06 9.27 -23.47
CA LEU A 149 -4.86 10.22 -22.69
C LEU A 149 -4.16 11.57 -22.51
N THR A 150 -2.84 11.60 -22.41
CA THR A 150 -2.06 12.83 -22.22
C THR A 150 -1.84 13.60 -23.53
N HIS A 151 -1.64 12.90 -24.64
CA HIS A 151 -1.29 13.49 -25.94
C HIS A 151 -2.41 13.44 -26.99
N GLY A 152 -3.59 12.89 -26.66
CA GLY A 152 -4.72 12.82 -27.58
C GLY A 152 -5.47 14.15 -27.77
N ASP A 153 -5.91 14.44 -29.00
CA ASP A 153 -6.56 15.72 -29.38
C ASP A 153 -7.83 16.08 -28.59
N SER A 154 -8.56 15.07 -28.09
CA SER A 154 -9.86 15.24 -27.42
C SER A 154 -9.91 14.63 -26.02
N THR A 155 -8.74 14.21 -25.51
CA THR A 155 -8.59 13.57 -24.20
C THR A 155 -7.61 14.35 -23.34
N SER A 156 -7.71 14.16 -22.04
CA SER A 156 -6.79 14.63 -21.03
C SER A 156 -6.53 13.51 -20.04
N ILE A 157 -5.41 13.52 -19.33
CA ILE A 157 -5.15 12.59 -18.23
C ILE A 157 -6.31 12.52 -17.22
N ARG A 158 -7.08 13.61 -17.05
CA ARG A 158 -8.28 13.65 -16.19
C ARG A 158 -9.38 12.69 -16.63
N ASN A 159 -9.45 12.34 -17.91
CA ASN A 159 -10.41 11.37 -18.45
C ASN A 159 -10.20 9.96 -17.89
N ILE A 160 -9.04 9.65 -17.29
CA ILE A 160 -8.84 8.37 -16.61
C ILE A 160 -9.85 8.15 -15.49
N GLY A 161 -10.35 9.22 -14.85
CA GLY A 161 -11.38 9.14 -13.82
C GLY A 161 -12.74 8.64 -14.32
N ASN A 162 -12.96 8.62 -15.64
CA ASN A 162 -14.17 8.06 -16.25
C ASN A 162 -14.06 6.55 -16.51
N LEU A 163 -12.84 5.99 -16.44
CA LEU A 163 -12.55 4.61 -16.76
C LEU A 163 -12.56 3.77 -15.48
N PRO A 164 -13.45 2.76 -15.35
CA PRO A 164 -13.42 1.85 -14.21
C PRO A 164 -12.11 1.06 -14.16
N LEU A 165 -11.62 0.74 -12.96
CA LEU A 165 -10.38 -0.02 -12.79
C LEU A 165 -10.40 -1.38 -13.51
N TRP A 166 -11.52 -2.11 -13.46
CA TRP A 166 -11.68 -3.38 -14.18
C TRP A 166 -11.54 -3.22 -15.69
N PHE A 167 -11.85 -2.05 -16.25
CA PHE A 167 -11.74 -1.80 -17.68
C PHE A 167 -10.27 -1.56 -18.08
N ILE A 168 -9.53 -0.82 -17.24
CA ILE A 168 -8.11 -0.52 -17.42
C ILE A 168 -7.23 -1.76 -17.23
N GLU A 169 -7.31 -2.38 -16.06
CA GLU A 169 -6.54 -3.61 -15.73
C GLU A 169 -6.93 -4.76 -16.64
N GLY A 170 -8.22 -4.87 -16.95
CA GLY A 170 -8.73 -5.90 -17.84
C GLY A 170 -8.19 -5.82 -19.26
N LEU A 171 -7.98 -4.61 -19.78
CA LEU A 171 -7.41 -4.44 -21.12
C LEU A 171 -5.95 -4.88 -21.13
N ALA A 172 -5.20 -4.52 -20.09
CA ALA A 172 -3.80 -4.89 -19.94
C ALA A 172 -3.63 -6.42 -19.81
N GLU A 173 -4.46 -7.09 -19.01
CA GLU A 173 -4.49 -8.56 -18.94
C GLU A 173 -4.89 -9.20 -20.27
N TYR A 174 -5.94 -8.68 -20.93
CA TYR A 174 -6.40 -9.23 -22.21
C TYR A 174 -5.34 -9.15 -23.30
N LEU A 175 -4.65 -8.02 -23.42
CA LEU A 175 -3.61 -7.83 -24.44
C LEU A 175 -2.31 -8.60 -24.11
N SER A 176 -2.06 -8.91 -22.85
CA SER A 176 -0.84 -9.58 -22.41
C SER A 176 -0.97 -11.11 -22.28
N ILE A 177 -2.17 -11.64 -22.01
CA ILE A 177 -2.46 -13.07 -21.87
C ILE A 177 -3.29 -13.61 -23.03
N GLY A 178 -4.22 -12.81 -23.55
CA GLY A 178 -5.20 -13.25 -24.55
C GLY A 178 -6.43 -13.90 -23.93
N THR A 179 -6.98 -14.89 -24.64
CA THR A 179 -8.32 -15.44 -24.37
C THR A 179 -8.31 -16.78 -23.67
N TYR A 180 -7.20 -17.51 -23.75
CA TYR A 180 -7.02 -18.77 -23.04
C TYR A 180 -6.39 -18.50 -21.67
N ASP A 181 -7.21 -18.48 -20.62
CA ASP A 181 -6.75 -18.34 -19.24
C ASP A 181 -7.57 -19.21 -18.26
N PRO A 182 -7.06 -20.40 -17.90
CA PRO A 182 -7.66 -21.26 -16.88
C PRO A 182 -7.87 -20.57 -15.52
N ASN A 183 -7.05 -19.56 -15.16
CA ASN A 183 -7.21 -18.82 -13.91
C ASN A 183 -8.41 -17.88 -13.97
N THR A 184 -8.58 -17.07 -15.02
CA THR A 184 -9.77 -16.22 -15.14
C THR A 184 -11.06 -17.02 -15.28
N THR A 185 -11.05 -18.09 -16.08
CA THR A 185 -12.24 -18.94 -16.26
C THR A 185 -12.63 -19.65 -14.96
N MET A 186 -11.69 -19.97 -14.06
CA MET A 186 -11.99 -20.46 -12.69
C MET A 186 -12.89 -19.48 -11.92
N TRP A 187 -12.63 -18.17 -12.00
CA TRP A 187 -13.47 -17.15 -11.35
C TRP A 187 -14.87 -17.09 -11.97
N LEU A 188 -14.97 -17.19 -13.29
CA LEU A 188 -16.26 -17.22 -13.99
C LEU A 188 -17.08 -18.45 -13.59
N ARG A 189 -16.46 -19.63 -13.57
CA ARG A 189 -17.10 -20.88 -13.12
C ARG A 189 -17.58 -20.79 -11.67
N ASP A 190 -16.76 -20.26 -10.76
CA ASP A 190 -17.17 -20.06 -9.35
C ASP A 190 -18.36 -19.09 -9.25
N ALA A 191 -18.36 -18.01 -10.04
CA ALA A 191 -19.45 -17.06 -10.06
C ALA A 191 -20.77 -17.66 -10.58
N VAL A 192 -20.72 -18.52 -11.60
CA VAL A 192 -21.90 -19.26 -12.11
C VAL A 192 -22.37 -20.29 -11.08
N MET A 193 -21.45 -21.07 -10.50
CA MET A 193 -21.75 -22.11 -9.51
C MET A 193 -22.45 -21.55 -8.26
N ASN A 194 -22.16 -20.31 -7.88
CA ASN A 194 -22.74 -19.65 -6.71
C ASN A 194 -23.83 -18.62 -7.06
N ASP A 195 -24.25 -18.51 -8.33
CA ASP A 195 -25.19 -17.49 -8.85
C ASP A 195 -24.80 -16.04 -8.44
N LYS A 196 -23.49 -15.74 -8.50
CA LYS A 196 -22.87 -14.48 -8.06
C LYS A 196 -22.26 -13.64 -9.19
N PHE A 197 -22.56 -13.95 -10.45
CA PHE A 197 -22.07 -13.17 -11.60
C PHE A 197 -22.44 -11.67 -11.47
N PRO A 198 -21.46 -10.74 -11.52
CA PRO A 198 -21.70 -9.31 -11.33
C PRO A 198 -22.28 -8.63 -12.57
N SER A 199 -22.94 -7.49 -12.36
CA SER A 199 -23.19 -6.55 -13.44
C SER A 199 -22.01 -5.57 -13.57
N LEU A 200 -21.86 -4.92 -14.72
CA LEU A 200 -20.83 -3.89 -14.92
C LEU A 200 -20.90 -2.80 -13.84
N ARG A 201 -22.10 -2.36 -13.47
CA ARG A 201 -22.29 -1.39 -12.39
C ARG A 201 -21.78 -1.91 -11.03
N LYS A 202 -21.93 -3.20 -10.73
CA LYS A 202 -21.37 -3.78 -9.50
C LYS A 202 -19.85 -3.83 -9.55
N MET A 203 -19.26 -4.23 -10.68
CA MET A 203 -17.80 -4.21 -10.88
C MET A 203 -17.21 -2.81 -10.71
N THR A 204 -17.93 -1.77 -11.14
CA THR A 204 -17.48 -0.36 -10.98
C THR A 204 -17.58 0.15 -9.54
N ASN A 205 -18.55 -0.33 -8.74
CA ASN A 205 -18.85 0.24 -7.42
C ASN A 205 -18.43 -0.64 -6.23
N ASP A 206 -17.97 -1.87 -6.46
CA ASP A 206 -17.64 -2.83 -5.41
C ASP A 206 -16.25 -3.43 -5.59
N TYR A 207 -15.32 -3.06 -4.69
CA TYR A 207 -13.92 -3.49 -4.70
C TYR A 207 -13.71 -5.00 -4.44
N HIS A 208 -14.76 -5.76 -4.11
CA HIS A 208 -14.65 -7.23 -3.97
C HIS A 208 -14.43 -7.95 -5.30
N TYR A 209 -14.76 -7.32 -6.43
CA TYR A 209 -14.54 -7.90 -7.75
C TYR A 209 -13.14 -7.58 -8.22
N PHE A 210 -12.30 -8.62 -8.27
CA PHE A 210 -10.89 -8.47 -8.65
C PHE A 210 -10.78 -7.92 -10.09
N PRO A 211 -10.24 -6.69 -10.28
CA PRO A 211 -10.34 -5.96 -11.56
C PRO A 211 -9.77 -6.71 -12.76
N TYR A 212 -8.60 -7.33 -12.59
CA TYR A 212 -7.84 -8.05 -13.61
C TYR A 212 -8.69 -9.14 -14.29
N ARG A 213 -9.19 -10.11 -13.50
CA ARG A 213 -9.91 -11.29 -14.01
C ARG A 213 -11.26 -10.92 -14.65
N TRP A 214 -12.05 -10.10 -13.96
CA TRP A 214 -13.35 -9.66 -14.50
C TRP A 214 -13.21 -8.75 -15.72
N GLY A 215 -12.16 -7.93 -15.72
CA GLY A 215 -11.81 -7.06 -16.82
C GLY A 215 -11.35 -7.82 -18.07
N GLN A 216 -10.45 -8.78 -17.91
CA GLN A 216 -9.99 -9.63 -19.01
C GLN A 216 -11.18 -10.37 -19.65
N ALA A 217 -12.05 -10.97 -18.83
CA ALA A 217 -13.25 -11.64 -19.30
C ALA A 217 -14.23 -10.70 -20.02
N PHE A 218 -14.34 -9.44 -19.58
CA PHE A 218 -15.13 -8.42 -20.28
C PHE A 218 -14.54 -8.11 -21.66
N TRP A 219 -13.23 -7.87 -21.74
CA TRP A 219 -12.58 -7.54 -23.00
C TRP A 219 -12.64 -8.69 -23.99
N ALA A 220 -12.38 -9.91 -23.54
CA ALA A 220 -12.55 -11.12 -24.33
C ALA A 220 -13.97 -11.26 -24.91
N TYR A 221 -15.01 -10.89 -24.13
CA TYR A 221 -16.38 -10.89 -24.61
C TYR A 221 -16.67 -9.76 -25.60
N ALA A 222 -16.23 -8.54 -25.27
CA ALA A 222 -16.43 -7.35 -26.09
C ALA A 222 -15.78 -7.49 -27.48
N THR A 223 -14.53 -7.93 -27.53
CA THR A 223 -13.79 -8.18 -28.76
C THR A 223 -14.28 -9.44 -29.46
N GLY A 224 -14.75 -10.46 -28.74
CA GLY A 224 -15.36 -11.64 -29.35
C GLY A 224 -16.60 -11.32 -30.18
N ILE A 225 -17.34 -10.25 -29.84
CA ILE A 225 -18.54 -9.82 -30.58
C ILE A 225 -18.21 -8.98 -31.82
N LYS A 226 -17.25 -8.05 -31.76
CA LYS A 226 -16.97 -7.08 -32.84
C LYS A 226 -15.55 -7.13 -33.42
N GLY A 227 -14.70 -8.02 -32.94
CA GLY A 227 -13.27 -8.12 -33.25
C GLY A 227 -12.38 -7.19 -32.42
N ASP A 228 -11.08 -7.44 -32.41
CA ASP A 228 -10.08 -6.67 -31.64
C ASP A 228 -9.91 -5.22 -32.12
N ASN A 229 -10.34 -4.91 -33.35
CA ASN A 229 -10.24 -3.57 -33.95
C ASN A 229 -11.03 -2.49 -33.20
N ILE A 230 -11.97 -2.88 -32.32
CA ILE A 230 -12.75 -1.93 -31.51
C ILE A 230 -11.96 -1.37 -30.34
N ILE A 231 -10.83 -1.98 -29.95
CA ILE A 231 -10.11 -1.65 -28.71
C ILE A 231 -9.79 -0.15 -28.61
N PRO A 232 -9.19 0.51 -29.63
CA PRO A 232 -8.86 1.94 -29.55
C PRO A 232 -10.10 2.82 -29.46
N GLU A 233 -11.14 2.47 -30.20
CA GLU A 233 -12.41 3.22 -30.25
C GLU A 233 -13.16 3.12 -28.92
N LEU A 234 -13.34 1.91 -28.40
CA LEU A 234 -14.01 1.66 -27.12
C LEU A 234 -13.25 2.29 -25.97
N PHE A 235 -11.92 2.21 -25.95
CA PHE A 235 -11.11 2.87 -24.92
C PHE A 235 -11.33 4.40 -24.92
N LYS A 236 -11.22 5.05 -26.10
CA LYS A 236 -11.40 6.51 -26.23
C LYS A 236 -12.82 6.95 -25.90
N GLU A 237 -13.84 6.26 -26.41
CA GLU A 237 -15.25 6.58 -26.17
C GLU A 237 -15.62 6.44 -24.69
N CYS A 238 -15.13 5.39 -24.01
CA CYS A 238 -15.29 5.24 -22.55
C CYS A 238 -14.52 6.33 -21.77
N ALA A 239 -13.33 6.72 -22.22
CA ALA A 239 -12.55 7.77 -21.55
C ALA A 239 -13.25 9.14 -21.64
N ILE A 240 -13.86 9.45 -22.79
CA ILE A 240 -14.55 10.73 -23.02
C ILE A 240 -15.91 10.76 -22.31
N TYR A 241 -16.73 9.72 -22.47
CA TYR A 241 -18.15 9.74 -22.06
C TYR A 241 -18.50 8.86 -20.86
N GLY A 242 -17.55 8.12 -20.30
CA GLY A 242 -17.79 7.08 -19.30
C GLY A 242 -18.18 5.75 -19.92
N TYR A 243 -17.97 4.65 -19.17
CA TYR A 243 -18.14 3.29 -19.72
C TYR A 243 -19.57 2.98 -20.18
N GLU A 244 -20.61 3.52 -19.53
CA GLU A 244 -21.99 3.26 -19.97
C GLU A 244 -22.27 3.80 -21.37
N ARG A 245 -21.88 5.05 -21.62
CA ARG A 245 -22.08 5.70 -22.92
C ARG A 245 -21.09 5.21 -23.97
N GLY A 246 -19.85 4.91 -23.58
CA GLY A 246 -18.86 4.35 -24.50
C GLY A 246 -19.31 3.01 -25.07
N ILE A 247 -19.80 2.09 -24.22
CA ILE A 247 -20.38 0.81 -24.67
C ILE A 247 -21.59 1.05 -25.58
N GLU A 248 -22.48 1.99 -25.23
CA GLU A 248 -23.65 2.32 -26.06
C GLU A 248 -23.28 2.79 -27.45
N ARG A 249 -22.25 3.63 -27.57
CA ARG A 249 -21.80 4.20 -28.86
C ARG A 249 -21.09 3.17 -29.73
N VAL A 250 -20.32 2.26 -29.13
CA VAL A 250 -19.57 1.24 -29.88
C VAL A 250 -20.41 0.02 -30.23
N PHE A 251 -21.35 -0.40 -29.36
CA PHE A 251 -22.15 -1.62 -29.56
C PHE A 251 -23.60 -1.39 -29.98
N ASP A 252 -24.06 -0.14 -30.07
CA ASP A 252 -25.44 0.23 -30.41
C ASP A 252 -26.50 -0.38 -29.47
N ILE A 253 -26.09 -0.77 -28.25
CA ILE A 253 -26.97 -1.33 -27.22
C ILE A 253 -26.65 -0.72 -25.85
N LYS A 254 -27.69 -0.61 -25.00
CA LYS A 254 -27.54 -0.11 -23.63
C LYS A 254 -26.53 -0.95 -22.84
N SER A 255 -25.69 -0.31 -22.03
CA SER A 255 -24.70 -0.99 -21.19
C SER A 255 -25.30 -2.07 -20.27
N LYS A 256 -26.53 -1.83 -19.78
CA LYS A 256 -27.31 -2.80 -18.99
C LYS A 256 -27.70 -4.04 -19.81
N GLU A 257 -28.07 -3.85 -21.07
CA GLU A 257 -28.39 -4.95 -21.99
C GLU A 257 -27.14 -5.72 -22.37
N PHE A 258 -26.03 -5.03 -22.67
CA PHE A 258 -24.71 -5.65 -22.87
C PHE A 258 -24.32 -6.53 -21.67
N SER A 259 -24.40 -5.97 -20.45
CA SER A 259 -24.08 -6.70 -19.21
C SER A 259 -24.98 -7.91 -19.00
N LYS A 260 -26.25 -7.84 -19.40
CA LYS A 260 -27.20 -8.95 -19.30
C LYS A 260 -26.84 -10.07 -20.29
N ARG A 261 -26.58 -9.73 -21.56
CA ARG A 261 -26.18 -10.70 -22.59
C ARG A 261 -24.88 -11.39 -22.22
N TRP A 262 -23.90 -10.65 -21.72
CA TRP A 262 -22.63 -11.23 -21.24
C TRP A 262 -22.87 -12.29 -20.16
N LYS A 263 -23.67 -11.94 -19.15
CA LYS A 263 -24.06 -12.89 -18.09
C LYS A 263 -24.76 -14.12 -18.67
N GLU A 264 -25.72 -13.94 -19.56
CA GLU A 264 -26.47 -15.05 -20.18
C GLU A 264 -25.56 -15.98 -20.99
N THR A 265 -24.61 -15.43 -21.76
CA THR A 265 -23.60 -16.20 -22.48
C THR A 265 -22.77 -17.05 -21.51
N VAL A 266 -22.22 -16.45 -20.46
CA VAL A 266 -21.38 -17.14 -19.48
C VAL A 266 -22.15 -18.23 -18.73
N GLU A 267 -23.36 -17.94 -18.28
CA GLU A 267 -24.19 -18.93 -17.59
C GLU A 267 -24.64 -20.06 -18.52
N SER A 268 -25.02 -19.77 -19.76
CA SER A 268 -25.44 -20.81 -20.72
C SER A 268 -24.34 -21.82 -21.01
N TYR A 269 -23.08 -21.35 -20.99
CA TYR A 269 -21.93 -22.16 -21.32
C TYR A 269 -21.43 -23.00 -20.13
N TYR A 270 -21.20 -22.37 -18.97
CA TYR A 270 -20.61 -23.10 -17.83
C TYR A 270 -21.63 -23.87 -16.98
N ARG A 271 -22.92 -23.50 -16.99
CA ARG A 271 -23.93 -24.16 -16.13
C ARG A 271 -24.10 -25.67 -16.46
N PRO A 272 -24.10 -26.12 -17.73
CA PRO A 272 -24.04 -27.53 -18.07
C PRO A 272 -22.81 -28.24 -17.48
N TYR A 273 -21.61 -27.67 -17.67
CA TYR A 273 -20.35 -28.23 -17.16
C TYR A 273 -20.35 -28.37 -15.62
N ILE A 274 -20.86 -27.36 -14.92
CA ILE A 274 -20.99 -27.34 -13.45
C ILE A 274 -21.96 -28.45 -12.97
N ASN A 275 -23.05 -28.66 -13.71
CA ASN A 275 -24.06 -29.66 -13.37
C ASN A 275 -23.70 -31.09 -13.79
N SER A 276 -22.68 -31.29 -14.62
CA SER A 276 -22.22 -32.62 -15.02
C SER A 276 -21.80 -33.45 -13.80
N PRO A 277 -22.22 -34.73 -13.68
CA PRO A 277 -21.78 -35.60 -12.60
C PRO A 277 -20.26 -35.75 -12.58
N SER A 278 -19.65 -35.86 -11.39
CA SER A 278 -18.21 -36.09 -11.21
C SER A 278 -17.93 -37.34 -10.37
N ASP A 279 -18.88 -38.29 -10.32
CA ASP A 279 -18.86 -39.43 -9.41
C ASP A 279 -17.72 -40.44 -9.72
N GLU A 280 -17.09 -40.33 -10.88
CA GLU A 280 -15.95 -41.15 -11.31
C GLU A 280 -14.63 -40.77 -10.62
N TYR A 281 -14.55 -39.58 -10.03
CA TYR A 281 -13.34 -39.07 -9.37
C TYR A 281 -13.47 -39.07 -7.84
N SER A 282 -12.32 -39.01 -7.16
CA SER A 282 -12.29 -38.90 -5.70
C SER A 282 -12.53 -37.45 -5.28
N SER A 283 -13.40 -37.22 -4.30
CA SER A 283 -13.63 -35.88 -3.73
C SER A 283 -12.89 -35.73 -2.40
N GLY A 284 -12.11 -34.66 -2.28
CA GLY A 284 -11.46 -34.29 -1.02
C GLY A 284 -12.47 -33.85 0.03
N ARG A 285 -12.10 -33.99 1.30
CA ARG A 285 -12.85 -33.44 2.44
C ARG A 285 -12.26 -32.11 2.86
N ARG A 286 -13.11 -31.08 2.95
CA ARG A 286 -12.72 -29.76 3.47
C ARG A 286 -12.15 -29.87 4.89
N MET A 287 -11.02 -29.18 5.10
CA MET A 287 -10.30 -29.15 6.37
C MET A 287 -11.06 -28.32 7.40
N PHE A 288 -11.33 -27.05 7.12
CA PHE A 288 -11.92 -26.12 8.10
C PHE A 288 -13.35 -25.76 7.73
N GLU A 289 -14.28 -25.88 8.69
CA GLU A 289 -15.70 -25.58 8.53
C GLU A 289 -16.07 -24.29 9.31
N ASP A 290 -15.36 -23.18 9.09
CA ASP A 290 -15.70 -21.92 9.77
C ASP A 290 -16.72 -21.10 8.98
N ARG A 291 -18.00 -21.32 9.26
CA ARG A 291 -19.12 -20.63 8.58
C ARG A 291 -19.13 -19.10 8.77
N LYS A 292 -18.29 -18.53 9.63
CA LYS A 292 -18.24 -17.08 9.91
C LYS A 292 -17.16 -16.31 9.13
N ALA A 293 -16.23 -17.00 8.48
CA ALA A 293 -15.19 -16.37 7.69
C ALA A 293 -15.71 -16.06 6.27
N ILE A 294 -16.13 -14.80 6.05
CA ILE A 294 -16.30 -14.26 4.71
C ILE A 294 -14.88 -14.14 4.13
N ASN A 295 -14.62 -14.74 2.97
CA ASN A 295 -13.32 -14.79 2.29
C ASN A 295 -12.24 -15.61 3.04
N GLU A 296 -12.48 -16.92 3.26
CA GLU A 296 -11.39 -17.82 3.67
C GLU A 296 -10.28 -17.83 2.60
N GLN A 297 -9.07 -17.51 3.02
CA GLN A 297 -7.86 -17.47 2.20
C GLN A 297 -6.88 -18.49 2.77
N ASP A 298 -7.21 -19.78 2.68
CA ASP A 298 -6.36 -20.87 3.15
C ASP A 298 -5.65 -21.54 1.96
N PHE A 299 -4.33 -21.37 1.86
CA PHE A 299 -3.55 -21.84 0.71
C PHE A 299 -2.11 -22.21 1.10
N ALA A 300 -1.32 -22.64 0.11
CA ALA A 300 0.05 -23.14 0.26
C ALA A 300 0.19 -24.21 1.37
N PRO A 301 -0.58 -25.33 1.29
CA PRO A 301 -0.49 -26.37 2.30
C PRO A 301 0.89 -27.04 2.29
N ALA A 302 1.42 -27.36 3.47
CA ALA A 302 2.55 -28.24 3.63
C ALA A 302 2.28 -29.26 4.75
N VAL A 303 2.07 -30.51 4.37
CA VAL A 303 1.78 -31.58 5.33
C VAL A 303 3.07 -32.26 5.80
N SER A 304 3.13 -32.56 7.09
CA SER A 304 4.19 -33.37 7.67
C SER A 304 4.23 -34.78 7.07
N PRO A 305 5.43 -35.40 6.90
CA PRO A 305 5.58 -36.73 6.32
C PRO A 305 4.68 -37.82 6.94
N ASN A 306 4.42 -37.75 8.25
CA ASN A 306 3.56 -38.68 8.97
C ASN A 306 2.04 -38.42 8.84
N GLY A 307 1.64 -37.37 8.13
CA GLY A 307 0.25 -36.97 7.92
C GLY A 307 -0.48 -36.46 9.16
N LYS A 308 0.25 -36.11 10.23
CA LYS A 308 -0.35 -35.65 11.50
C LYS A 308 -0.61 -34.15 11.51
N TYR A 309 0.34 -33.37 11.00
CA TYR A 309 0.28 -31.91 11.01
C TYR A 309 0.27 -31.35 9.59
N VAL A 310 -0.42 -30.24 9.40
CA VAL A 310 -0.37 -29.42 8.19
C VAL A 310 -0.09 -27.98 8.59
N VAL A 311 0.84 -27.33 7.88
CA VAL A 311 0.98 -25.87 7.93
C VAL A 311 0.41 -25.25 6.67
N PHE A 312 -0.07 -24.03 6.77
CA PHE A 312 -0.70 -23.31 5.67
C PHE A 312 -0.81 -21.82 5.98
N LEU A 313 -0.97 -21.02 4.95
CA LEU A 313 -1.16 -19.57 5.06
C LEU A 313 -2.62 -19.23 5.25
N SER A 314 -2.90 -18.20 6.05
CA SER A 314 -4.25 -17.70 6.20
C SER A 314 -4.39 -16.24 6.59
N ALA A 315 -5.32 -15.55 5.93
CA ALA A 315 -5.71 -14.17 6.23
C ALA A 315 -6.79 -14.07 7.34
N ARG A 316 -6.83 -15.02 8.28
CA ARG A 316 -7.75 -15.00 9.44
C ARG A 316 -7.57 -13.78 10.35
N ASN A 317 -6.41 -13.12 10.28
CA ASN A 317 -6.16 -11.86 10.96
C ASN A 317 -6.43 -10.69 9.99
N VAL A 318 -7.22 -9.71 10.44
CA VAL A 318 -7.62 -8.55 9.62
C VAL A 318 -6.41 -7.75 9.11
N PHE A 319 -5.25 -7.86 9.77
CA PHE A 319 -4.05 -7.08 9.44
C PHE A 319 -2.88 -7.90 8.91
N SER A 320 -2.96 -9.23 8.81
CA SER A 320 -1.82 -10.04 8.35
C SER A 320 -2.21 -11.39 7.76
N LEU A 321 -1.43 -11.82 6.77
CA LEU A 321 -1.34 -13.20 6.31
C LEU A 321 -0.33 -13.94 7.21
N ASP A 322 -0.80 -14.88 8.03
CA ASP A 322 0.05 -15.60 8.99
C ASP A 322 0.16 -17.10 8.62
N LEU A 323 1.25 -17.75 9.03
CA LEU A 323 1.41 -19.20 8.94
C LEU A 323 0.73 -19.89 10.14
N PHE A 324 -0.15 -20.86 9.87
CA PHE A 324 -0.87 -21.62 10.89
C PHE A 324 -0.44 -23.08 10.88
N LEU A 325 -0.39 -23.68 12.06
CA LEU A 325 -0.20 -25.13 12.26
C LEU A 325 -1.54 -25.74 12.70
N ALA A 326 -2.00 -26.75 11.98
CA ALA A 326 -3.19 -27.53 12.32
C ALA A 326 -2.88 -29.02 12.45
N ASP A 327 -3.69 -29.71 13.26
CA ASP A 327 -3.74 -31.16 13.30
C ASP A 327 -4.62 -31.64 12.14
N ALA A 328 -4.03 -32.41 11.24
CA ALA A 328 -4.64 -32.82 9.98
C ALA A 328 -5.79 -33.83 10.17
N ARG A 329 -5.80 -34.58 11.27
CA ARG A 329 -6.82 -35.62 11.54
C ARG A 329 -8.05 -35.04 12.20
N SER A 330 -7.85 -34.27 13.27
CA SER A 330 -8.92 -33.59 13.99
C SER A 330 -9.41 -32.33 13.27
N ARG A 331 -8.62 -31.82 12.31
CA ARG A 331 -8.89 -30.61 11.53
C ARG A 331 -8.99 -29.35 12.39
N LYS A 332 -8.26 -29.33 13.51
CA LYS A 332 -8.21 -28.20 14.44
C LYS A 332 -6.91 -27.45 14.28
N ILE A 333 -6.99 -26.12 14.21
CA ILE A 333 -5.83 -25.23 14.28
C ILE A 333 -5.23 -25.35 15.68
N ILE A 334 -3.97 -25.73 15.76
CA ILE A 334 -3.22 -25.91 17.01
C ILE A 334 -2.71 -24.54 17.48
N ARG A 335 -2.04 -23.82 16.58
CA ARG A 335 -1.46 -22.51 16.88
C ARG A 335 -1.12 -21.74 15.61
N ARG A 336 -0.96 -20.44 15.77
CA ARG A 336 -0.22 -19.61 14.82
C ARG A 336 1.28 -19.83 15.00
N LEU A 337 1.97 -20.12 13.92
CA LEU A 337 3.43 -20.01 13.86
C LEU A 337 3.72 -18.53 13.63
N LYS A 338 3.87 -17.76 14.72
CA LYS A 338 4.22 -16.33 14.63
C LYS A 338 5.52 -16.24 13.83
N THR A 339 5.42 -15.67 12.64
CA THR A 339 6.54 -15.19 11.87
C THR A 339 6.95 -13.83 12.43
N GLU A 340 8.23 -13.48 12.34
CA GLU A 340 8.85 -12.35 13.02
C GLU A 340 8.38 -10.95 12.53
N THR A 341 7.15 -10.83 12.02
CA THR A 341 6.43 -9.58 11.78
C THR A 341 6.05 -8.83 13.07
N SER A 342 6.36 -9.37 14.26
CA SER A 342 6.10 -8.69 15.56
C SER A 342 7.35 -8.30 16.37
N ASN A 343 8.57 -8.52 15.87
CA ASN A 343 9.80 -8.07 16.54
C ASN A 343 10.39 -6.86 15.81
N SER A 344 9.75 -5.68 15.86
CA SER A 344 10.29 -4.35 15.49
C SER A 344 11.08 -4.20 14.17
N HIS A 345 11.13 -5.23 13.31
CA HIS A 345 11.98 -5.36 12.12
C HIS A 345 11.19 -5.68 10.85
N GLY A 346 9.85 -5.70 10.89
CA GLY A 346 9.01 -5.64 9.68
C GLY A 346 9.36 -6.66 8.59
N ASN A 347 9.60 -7.92 8.97
CA ASN A 347 9.95 -9.01 8.06
C ASN A 347 8.74 -9.44 7.24
N ALA A 348 8.85 -9.46 5.92
CA ALA A 348 7.77 -9.90 5.02
C ALA A 348 7.99 -11.39 4.66
N LEU A 349 6.90 -12.14 4.50
CA LEU A 349 6.95 -13.57 4.20
C LEU A 349 6.70 -13.76 2.71
N ARG A 350 7.69 -14.21 1.95
CA ARG A 350 7.50 -14.61 0.54
C ARG A 350 6.78 -15.95 0.38
N LEU A 351 5.77 -16.19 1.21
CA LEU A 351 5.01 -17.44 1.24
C LEU A 351 3.86 -17.47 0.21
N ILE A 352 3.54 -16.36 -0.45
CA ILE A 352 2.57 -16.36 -1.55
C ILE A 352 3.05 -17.27 -2.68
N GLU A 353 4.31 -17.15 -3.10
CA GLU A 353 4.90 -17.93 -4.20
C GLU A 353 5.68 -19.17 -3.71
N SER A 354 5.79 -19.37 -2.39
CA SER A 354 6.64 -20.40 -1.79
C SER A 354 5.94 -21.12 -0.64
N ALA A 355 6.03 -22.45 -0.61
CA ALA A 355 5.49 -23.26 0.49
C ALA A 355 6.58 -23.56 1.52
N ALA A 356 6.16 -23.77 2.77
CA ALA A 356 7.02 -24.39 3.76
C ALA A 356 7.27 -25.87 3.43
N THR A 357 8.35 -26.44 3.94
CA THR A 357 8.66 -27.87 3.82
C THR A 357 8.99 -28.48 5.18
N TRP A 358 8.80 -29.78 5.32
CA TRP A 358 8.98 -30.50 6.58
C TRP A 358 10.22 -31.37 6.55
N SER A 359 10.93 -31.43 7.67
CA SER A 359 11.96 -32.45 7.86
C SER A 359 11.35 -33.87 7.83
N PRO A 360 12.08 -34.90 7.36
CA PRO A 360 11.55 -36.26 7.19
C PRO A 360 11.08 -36.92 8.50
N ASP A 361 11.55 -36.43 9.65
CA ASP A 361 11.13 -36.85 10.99
C ASP A 361 9.86 -36.13 11.50
N SER A 362 9.29 -35.21 10.72
CA SER A 362 8.09 -34.42 11.05
C SER A 362 8.24 -33.49 12.27
N LYS A 363 9.47 -33.07 12.60
CA LYS A 363 9.73 -32.19 13.77
C LYS A 363 10.05 -30.74 13.41
N ASN A 364 10.72 -30.51 12.29
CA ASN A 364 11.16 -29.19 11.87
C ASN A 364 10.46 -28.76 10.59
N LEU A 365 10.38 -27.45 10.42
CA LEU A 365 9.81 -26.78 9.26
C LEU A 365 10.87 -25.85 8.67
N ALA A 366 11.09 -25.91 7.35
CA ALA A 366 11.89 -24.94 6.62
C ALA A 366 10.97 -24.04 5.77
N PHE A 367 11.24 -22.73 5.76
CA PHE A 367 10.49 -21.77 4.94
C PHE A 367 11.31 -20.51 4.66
N VAL A 368 10.94 -19.77 3.61
CA VAL A 368 11.63 -18.53 3.21
C VAL A 368 11.09 -17.34 4.00
N SER A 369 11.98 -16.48 4.49
CA SER A 369 11.67 -15.13 4.99
C SER A 369 12.55 -14.08 4.31
N TYR A 370 12.09 -12.83 4.30
CA TYR A 370 12.88 -11.68 3.84
C TYR A 370 13.15 -10.72 4.99
N GLU A 371 14.43 -10.43 5.23
CA GLU A 371 14.87 -9.59 6.33
C GLU A 371 16.05 -8.71 5.93
N ALA A 372 15.95 -7.41 6.20
CA ALA A 372 17.04 -6.44 6.01
C ALA A 372 17.74 -6.48 4.64
N GLY A 373 16.98 -6.66 3.55
CA GLY A 373 17.54 -6.70 2.19
C GLY A 373 17.86 -8.10 1.68
N ARG A 374 17.72 -9.16 2.49
CA ARG A 374 18.16 -10.52 2.11
C ARG A 374 17.10 -11.59 2.38
N HIS A 375 17.13 -12.62 1.55
CA HIS A 375 16.33 -13.84 1.74
C HIS A 375 17.03 -14.83 2.65
N TYR A 376 16.25 -15.44 3.53
CA TYR A 376 16.71 -16.50 4.41
C TYR A 376 15.80 -17.71 4.30
N ILE A 377 16.41 -18.90 4.28
CA ILE A 377 15.69 -20.12 4.62
C ILE A 377 15.83 -20.31 6.14
N ASN A 378 14.69 -20.34 6.83
CA ASN A 378 14.61 -20.52 8.28
C ASN A 378 14.17 -21.93 8.59
N ILE A 379 14.90 -22.60 9.48
CA ILE A 379 14.55 -23.91 10.00
C ILE A 379 14.09 -23.73 11.44
N VAL A 380 12.82 -24.03 11.70
CA VAL A 380 12.19 -23.89 13.02
C VAL A 380 11.65 -25.23 13.51
N GLU A 381 11.61 -25.41 14.83
CA GLU A 381 10.91 -26.53 15.42
C GLU A 381 9.39 -26.31 15.36
N ALA A 382 8.65 -27.21 14.71
CA ALA A 382 7.25 -27.00 14.39
C ALA A 382 6.34 -26.90 15.63
N VAL A 383 6.70 -27.54 16.75
CA VAL A 383 5.87 -27.61 17.96
C VAL A 383 5.97 -26.35 18.83
N ASN A 384 7.15 -25.75 18.96
CA ASN A 384 7.37 -24.56 19.81
C ASN A 384 7.75 -23.30 19.02
N GLY A 385 8.20 -23.42 17.77
CA GLY A 385 8.51 -22.30 16.87
C GLY A 385 9.94 -21.78 17.04
N LYS A 386 10.79 -22.50 17.76
CA LYS A 386 12.17 -22.11 18.02
C LYS A 386 13.02 -22.27 16.76
N THR A 387 13.68 -21.20 16.34
CA THR A 387 14.66 -21.22 15.24
C THR A 387 15.86 -22.09 15.62
N LYS A 388 16.17 -23.08 14.78
CA LYS A 388 17.33 -23.96 14.89
C LYS A 388 18.48 -23.48 14.00
N GLU A 389 18.15 -23.06 12.79
CA GLU A 389 19.11 -22.63 11.79
C GLU A 389 18.46 -21.60 10.86
N LYS A 390 19.28 -20.72 10.31
CA LYS A 390 18.88 -19.65 9.40
C LYS A 390 20.08 -19.34 8.50
N PHE A 391 19.88 -19.36 7.19
CA PHE A 391 20.95 -19.11 6.22
C PHE A 391 20.43 -18.36 5.00
N SER A 392 21.32 -17.57 4.38
CA SER A 392 21.13 -16.89 3.11
C SER A 392 22.19 -17.36 2.12
N ILE A 393 21.97 -17.16 0.83
CA ILE A 393 22.94 -17.46 -0.22
C ILE A 393 23.44 -16.15 -0.80
N ASP A 394 24.75 -15.95 -0.83
CA ASP A 394 25.34 -14.79 -1.48
C ASP A 394 25.14 -14.88 -3.01
N ASP A 395 25.03 -13.73 -3.66
CA ASP A 395 24.78 -13.60 -5.10
C ASP A 395 23.47 -14.25 -5.60
N VAL A 396 22.52 -14.55 -4.71
CA VAL A 396 21.17 -14.98 -5.08
C VAL A 396 20.14 -13.96 -4.60
N GLN A 397 19.45 -13.32 -5.54
CA GLN A 397 18.54 -12.20 -5.26
C GLN A 397 17.25 -12.65 -4.57
N SER A 398 16.78 -13.87 -4.83
CA SER A 398 15.58 -14.41 -4.22
C SER A 398 15.61 -15.93 -4.05
N LEU A 399 15.03 -16.44 -2.95
CA LEU A 399 14.94 -17.87 -2.64
C LEU A 399 13.49 -18.34 -2.66
N LEU A 400 13.20 -19.45 -3.35
CA LEU A 400 11.84 -19.97 -3.56
C LEU A 400 11.78 -21.48 -3.36
N ASN A 401 10.59 -21.97 -2.97
CA ASN A 401 10.19 -23.37 -2.91
C ASN A 401 11.24 -24.33 -2.29
N PRO A 402 11.65 -24.15 -1.02
CA PRO A 402 12.56 -25.08 -0.38
C PRO A 402 11.93 -26.46 -0.23
N SER A 403 12.70 -27.52 -0.44
CA SER A 403 12.29 -28.91 -0.33
C SER A 403 13.35 -29.75 0.37
N TRP A 404 12.97 -30.39 1.48
CA TRP A 404 13.87 -31.17 2.32
C TRP A 404 14.10 -32.57 1.74
N SER A 405 15.34 -33.03 1.72
CA SER A 405 15.65 -34.40 1.29
C SER A 405 15.03 -35.45 2.22
N PRO A 406 14.52 -36.58 1.69
CA PRO A 406 14.00 -37.68 2.51
C PRO A 406 15.00 -38.27 3.50
N ASP A 407 16.30 -38.23 3.16
CA ASP A 407 17.38 -38.67 4.05
C ASP A 407 17.76 -37.63 5.14
N GLY A 408 17.19 -36.42 5.06
CA GLY A 408 17.33 -35.35 6.04
C GLY A 408 18.63 -34.56 5.97
N LYS A 409 19.49 -34.79 4.98
CA LYS A 409 20.82 -34.17 4.89
C LYS A 409 20.88 -32.87 4.10
N ASN A 410 19.95 -32.68 3.15
CA ASN A 410 20.02 -31.55 2.21
C ASN A 410 18.67 -30.85 2.07
N ILE A 411 18.72 -29.61 1.59
CA ILE A 411 17.56 -28.85 1.13
C ILE A 411 17.84 -28.39 -0.30
N VAL A 412 16.92 -28.68 -1.24
CA VAL A 412 16.93 -28.07 -2.58
C VAL A 412 15.99 -26.87 -2.57
N PHE A 413 16.30 -25.84 -3.33
CA PHE A 413 15.44 -24.67 -3.52
C PHE A 413 15.72 -24.03 -4.89
N SER A 414 14.79 -23.20 -5.35
CA SER A 414 15.00 -22.36 -6.54
C SER A 414 15.61 -21.03 -6.11
N GLY A 415 16.72 -20.63 -6.73
CA GLY A 415 17.35 -19.33 -6.56
C GLY A 415 17.12 -18.48 -7.80
N VAL A 416 16.59 -17.27 -7.63
CA VAL A 416 16.32 -16.32 -8.72
C VAL A 416 17.47 -15.35 -8.84
N ASN A 417 17.96 -15.18 -10.07
CA ASN A 417 18.98 -14.21 -10.45
C ASN A 417 18.70 -13.71 -11.87
N GLN A 418 18.78 -12.40 -12.09
CA GLN A 418 18.73 -11.80 -13.43
C GLN A 418 17.51 -12.23 -14.28
N GLY A 419 16.36 -12.47 -13.64
CA GLY A 419 15.11 -12.83 -14.32
C GLY A 419 14.93 -14.31 -14.69
N SER A 420 15.88 -15.19 -14.32
CA SER A 420 15.70 -16.65 -14.39
C SER A 420 15.89 -17.30 -13.01
N SER A 421 15.50 -18.56 -12.90
CA SER A 421 15.61 -19.35 -11.68
C SER A 421 16.40 -20.62 -11.93
N ASP A 422 17.31 -20.93 -11.01
CA ASP A 422 18.10 -22.15 -11.03
C ASP A 422 17.90 -22.96 -9.75
N LEU A 423 18.22 -24.25 -9.81
CA LEU A 423 18.20 -25.12 -8.64
C LEU A 423 19.50 -25.01 -7.86
N TYR A 424 19.37 -24.93 -6.54
CA TYR A 424 20.48 -24.94 -5.60
C TYR A 424 20.28 -26.01 -4.54
N LEU A 425 21.39 -26.63 -4.12
CA LEU A 425 21.44 -27.66 -3.09
C LEU A 425 22.21 -27.13 -1.89
N TYR A 426 21.59 -27.13 -0.71
CA TYR A 426 22.23 -26.81 0.56
C TYR A 426 22.47 -28.06 1.39
N ASP A 427 23.72 -28.32 1.74
CA ASP A 427 24.14 -29.38 2.67
C ASP A 427 24.01 -28.88 4.11
N LEU A 428 23.11 -29.48 4.90
CA LEU A 428 22.83 -29.08 6.28
C LEU A 428 23.98 -29.39 7.25
N LYS A 429 24.86 -30.34 6.91
CA LYS A 429 25.99 -30.75 7.76
C LYS A 429 27.19 -29.85 7.52
N ASN A 430 27.57 -29.69 6.25
CA ASN A 430 28.76 -28.96 5.84
C ASN A 430 28.50 -27.46 5.63
N LYS A 431 27.23 -27.05 5.58
CA LYS A 431 26.78 -25.67 5.34
C LYS A 431 27.30 -25.11 4.02
N GLN A 432 27.32 -25.95 2.99
CA GLN A 432 27.76 -25.59 1.65
C GLN A 432 26.58 -25.57 0.69
N THR A 433 26.65 -24.66 -0.27
CA THR A 433 25.65 -24.50 -1.32
C THR A 433 26.26 -24.83 -2.66
N THR A 434 25.59 -25.66 -3.45
CA THR A 434 25.99 -26.02 -4.82
C THR A 434 24.87 -25.63 -5.77
N ARG A 435 25.21 -24.87 -6.81
CA ARG A 435 24.29 -24.58 -7.92
C ARG A 435 24.21 -25.82 -8.83
N LEU A 436 23.00 -26.31 -9.06
CA LEU A 436 22.74 -27.54 -9.82
C LEU A 436 22.43 -27.29 -11.29
N THR A 437 21.80 -26.16 -11.61
CA THR A 437 21.49 -25.73 -12.98
C THR A 437 22.02 -24.32 -13.25
N HIS A 438 22.34 -24.02 -14.50
CA HIS A 438 22.93 -22.74 -14.89
C HIS A 438 22.59 -22.41 -16.35
N ASP A 439 21.35 -22.02 -16.61
CA ASP A 439 20.89 -21.64 -17.95
C ASP A 439 19.82 -20.54 -17.90
N LYS A 440 19.27 -20.14 -19.06
CA LYS A 440 18.24 -19.10 -19.14
C LYS A 440 16.83 -19.62 -18.85
N PHE A 441 16.65 -20.93 -18.77
CA PHE A 441 15.33 -21.51 -18.52
C PHE A 441 14.94 -21.31 -17.05
N SER A 442 13.67 -21.48 -16.76
CA SER A 442 13.17 -21.38 -15.38
C SER A 442 13.20 -22.76 -14.75
N ASP A 443 13.79 -22.89 -13.57
CA ASP A 443 13.78 -24.13 -12.80
C ASP A 443 13.12 -23.90 -11.43
N LEU A 444 11.83 -24.25 -11.36
CA LEU A 444 10.91 -23.89 -10.29
C LEU A 444 10.38 -25.11 -9.52
N GLN A 445 9.91 -24.88 -8.30
CA GLN A 445 9.17 -25.86 -7.49
C GLN A 445 9.85 -27.25 -7.36
N PRO A 446 11.13 -27.34 -6.96
CA PRO A 446 11.85 -28.60 -6.89
C PRO A 446 11.30 -29.52 -5.78
N SER A 447 11.31 -30.82 -6.03
CA SER A 447 10.89 -31.86 -5.10
C SER A 447 11.76 -33.10 -5.19
N TRP A 448 12.06 -33.70 -4.05
CA TRP A 448 12.96 -34.85 -3.97
C TRP A 448 12.28 -36.17 -4.33
N SER A 449 13.00 -37.03 -5.06
CA SER A 449 12.66 -38.44 -5.17
C SER A 449 12.75 -39.13 -3.80
N PRO A 450 11.93 -40.17 -3.52
CA PRO A 450 11.91 -40.83 -2.21
C PRO A 450 13.25 -41.45 -1.79
N ASP A 451 14.11 -41.78 -2.76
CA ASP A 451 15.44 -42.35 -2.56
C ASP A 451 16.56 -41.30 -2.40
N SER A 452 16.22 -40.00 -2.44
CA SER A 452 17.16 -38.87 -2.34
C SER A 452 18.24 -38.82 -3.44
N ARG A 453 17.98 -39.41 -4.61
CA ARG A 453 18.94 -39.44 -5.75
C ARG A 453 18.62 -38.46 -6.86
N SER A 454 17.36 -38.07 -6.99
CA SER A 454 16.90 -37.23 -8.09
C SER A 454 15.97 -36.13 -7.58
N ILE A 455 15.85 -35.07 -8.36
CA ILE A 455 14.95 -33.95 -8.10
C ILE A 455 14.00 -33.85 -9.29
N VAL A 456 12.70 -33.80 -9.04
CA VAL A 456 11.71 -33.38 -10.04
C VAL A 456 11.44 -31.89 -9.87
N PHE A 457 11.27 -31.17 -10.97
CA PHE A 457 11.03 -29.73 -10.94
C PHE A 457 10.26 -29.29 -12.18
N THR A 458 9.69 -28.08 -12.11
CA THR A 458 8.98 -27.44 -13.19
C THR A 458 9.95 -26.61 -14.03
N THR A 459 9.91 -26.74 -15.35
CA THR A 459 10.81 -26.03 -16.27
C THR A 459 10.20 -25.79 -17.63
N ASN A 460 10.62 -24.72 -18.32
CA ASN A 460 10.21 -24.41 -19.70
C ASN A 460 11.32 -24.74 -20.72
N ARG A 461 12.24 -25.64 -20.36
CA ARG A 461 13.38 -26.05 -21.20
C ARG A 461 12.98 -26.93 -22.39
N PHE A 462 11.99 -27.78 -22.21
CA PHE A 462 11.60 -28.82 -23.17
C PHE A 462 10.36 -28.45 -23.99
N SER A 463 9.70 -27.34 -23.65
CA SER A 463 8.62 -26.75 -24.42
C SER A 463 9.12 -26.07 -25.70
N ASP A 464 8.22 -25.45 -26.46
CA ASP A 464 8.53 -24.62 -27.64
C ASP A 464 9.24 -23.28 -27.32
N THR A 465 9.98 -23.21 -26.20
CA THR A 465 10.74 -22.02 -25.80
C THR A 465 11.94 -21.83 -26.73
N ASP A 466 12.02 -20.67 -27.37
CA ASP A 466 13.15 -20.24 -28.19
C ASP A 466 13.58 -18.82 -27.78
N PHE A 467 14.60 -18.75 -26.91
CA PHE A 467 15.16 -17.49 -26.44
C PHE A 467 15.76 -16.64 -27.56
N SER A 468 16.21 -17.23 -28.68
CA SER A 468 16.72 -16.45 -29.81
C SER A 468 15.62 -15.67 -30.54
N LYS A 469 14.37 -16.10 -30.35
CA LYS A 469 13.17 -15.50 -30.92
C LYS A 469 12.26 -14.84 -29.88
N TYR A 470 12.65 -14.85 -28.60
CA TYR A 470 11.81 -14.39 -27.48
C TYR A 470 10.42 -15.07 -27.45
N VAL A 471 10.39 -16.36 -27.78
CA VAL A 471 9.20 -17.21 -27.64
C VAL A 471 9.36 -18.03 -26.37
N PHE A 472 8.38 -17.96 -25.47
CA PHE A 472 8.39 -18.65 -24.18
C PHE A 472 7.27 -19.68 -24.15
N GLY A 473 7.64 -20.96 -24.09
CA GLY A 473 6.68 -22.06 -24.06
C GLY A 473 6.14 -22.32 -22.65
N ASN A 474 5.22 -23.28 -22.57
CA ASN A 474 4.58 -23.69 -21.32
C ASN A 474 5.57 -24.34 -20.35
N TYR A 475 5.20 -24.35 -19.08
CA TYR A 475 5.92 -25.09 -18.05
C TYR A 475 5.68 -26.60 -18.18
N GLU A 476 6.76 -27.37 -18.18
CA GLU A 476 6.80 -28.82 -18.23
C GLU A 476 7.53 -29.38 -17.00
N LEU A 477 7.63 -30.71 -16.89
CA LEU A 477 8.29 -31.37 -15.76
C LEU A 477 9.56 -32.08 -16.21
N ALA A 478 10.61 -31.98 -15.39
CA ALA A 478 11.87 -32.65 -15.63
C ALA A 478 12.42 -33.29 -14.36
N THR A 479 13.22 -34.34 -14.53
CA THR A 479 14.03 -34.92 -13.46
C THR A 479 15.51 -34.60 -13.66
N LEU A 480 16.19 -34.24 -12.58
CA LEU A 480 17.64 -34.12 -12.49
C LEU A 480 18.19 -35.25 -11.61
N ASP A 481 19.08 -36.08 -12.16
CA ASP A 481 19.85 -37.05 -11.38
C ASP A 481 21.07 -36.37 -10.75
N LEU A 482 21.24 -36.47 -9.42
CA LEU A 482 22.30 -35.77 -8.69
C LEU A 482 23.67 -36.44 -8.80
N GLN A 483 23.75 -37.68 -9.27
CA GLN A 483 25.02 -38.38 -9.44
C GLN A 483 25.60 -38.15 -10.83
N THR A 484 24.76 -38.23 -11.88
CA THR A 484 25.18 -38.06 -13.27
C THR A 484 25.03 -36.63 -13.76
N HIS A 485 24.24 -35.80 -13.05
CA HIS A 485 23.81 -34.47 -13.47
C HIS A 485 23.01 -34.50 -14.79
N SER A 486 22.42 -35.65 -15.14
CA SER A 486 21.61 -35.78 -16.36
C SER A 486 20.20 -35.26 -16.13
N LEU A 487 19.73 -34.43 -17.06
CA LEU A 487 18.35 -33.98 -17.16
C LEU A 487 17.54 -34.92 -18.04
N SER A 488 16.31 -35.19 -17.65
CA SER A 488 15.35 -35.97 -18.45
C SER A 488 13.96 -35.34 -18.36
N GLU A 489 13.36 -35.10 -19.51
CA GLU A 489 11.98 -34.65 -19.63
C GLU A 489 11.01 -35.74 -19.17
N ILE A 490 9.89 -35.33 -18.57
CA ILE A 490 8.73 -36.18 -18.35
C ILE A 490 7.67 -35.79 -19.38
N SER A 491 7.58 -36.54 -20.48
CA SER A 491 6.61 -36.26 -21.53
C SER A 491 5.18 -36.52 -21.03
N LEU A 492 4.40 -35.44 -20.98
CA LEU A 492 3.00 -35.40 -20.56
C LEU A 492 2.14 -34.85 -21.71
N PHE A 493 0.88 -34.48 -21.45
CA PHE A 493 0.01 -33.89 -22.47
C PHE A 493 0.46 -32.47 -22.84
N ALA A 494 0.33 -32.11 -24.13
CA ALA A 494 0.89 -30.87 -24.67
C ALA A 494 0.10 -29.60 -24.31
N ASP A 495 0.71 -28.45 -24.60
CA ASP A 495 0.16 -27.08 -24.61
C ASP A 495 -0.29 -26.51 -23.25
N VAL A 496 -0.09 -27.19 -22.12
CA VAL A 496 -0.49 -26.69 -20.78
C VAL A 496 0.68 -26.63 -19.82
N ASN A 497 0.57 -25.73 -18.84
CA ASN A 497 1.49 -25.67 -17.72
C ASN A 497 1.32 -26.87 -16.77
N HIS A 498 2.44 -27.49 -16.44
CA HIS A 498 2.57 -28.53 -15.43
C HIS A 498 3.32 -27.98 -14.23
N ILE A 499 2.65 -27.90 -13.10
CA ILE A 499 3.15 -27.21 -11.90
C ILE A 499 3.04 -28.07 -10.65
N ASN A 500 3.75 -27.64 -9.62
CA ASN A 500 3.80 -28.19 -8.28
C ASN A 500 4.08 -29.71 -8.22
N PRO A 501 5.14 -30.21 -8.90
CA PRO A 501 5.45 -31.63 -8.92
C PRO A 501 5.90 -32.14 -7.54
N LEU A 502 5.38 -33.30 -7.11
CA LEU A 502 5.72 -33.94 -5.84
C LEU A 502 5.77 -35.46 -5.97
N PHE A 503 6.81 -36.08 -5.41
CA PHE A 503 6.84 -37.53 -5.29
C PHE A 503 5.97 -38.01 -4.12
N GLY A 504 5.12 -38.98 -4.42
CA GLY A 504 4.35 -39.71 -3.43
C GLY A 504 4.99 -41.04 -3.03
N LYS A 505 4.16 -41.88 -2.42
CA LYS A 505 4.53 -43.26 -2.08
C LYS A 505 4.79 -44.06 -3.37
N ASP A 506 5.69 -45.04 -3.29
CA ASP A 506 6.05 -45.94 -4.40
C ASP A 506 6.66 -45.24 -5.64
N SER A 507 7.22 -44.05 -5.44
CA SER A 507 7.83 -43.21 -6.49
C SER A 507 6.87 -42.77 -7.60
N LEU A 508 5.58 -42.69 -7.31
CA LEU A 508 4.59 -42.06 -8.19
C LEU A 508 4.72 -40.53 -8.13
N LEU A 509 4.65 -39.86 -9.28
CA LEU A 509 4.71 -38.41 -9.36
C LEU A 509 3.29 -37.83 -9.36
N TYR A 510 3.05 -36.80 -8.56
CA TYR A 510 1.82 -36.03 -8.55
C TYR A 510 2.12 -34.61 -9.01
N PHE A 511 1.20 -34.01 -9.77
CA PHE A 511 1.36 -32.64 -10.28
C PHE A 511 0.00 -32.02 -10.54
N ILE A 512 -0.03 -30.70 -10.76
CA ILE A 512 -1.22 -29.95 -11.17
C ILE A 512 -1.07 -29.55 -12.63
N ALA A 513 -2.13 -29.72 -13.40
CA ALA A 513 -2.23 -29.19 -14.77
C ALA A 513 -3.70 -28.96 -15.14
N SER A 514 -3.96 -28.33 -16.28
CA SER A 514 -5.33 -28.04 -16.77
C SER A 514 -5.55 -28.48 -18.23
N PRO A 515 -5.34 -29.76 -18.57
CA PRO A 515 -5.46 -30.28 -19.94
C PRO A 515 -6.84 -30.01 -20.59
N ASP A 516 -7.90 -29.99 -19.80
CA ASP A 516 -9.28 -29.72 -20.22
C ASP A 516 -9.71 -28.26 -19.97
N GLY A 517 -8.76 -27.39 -19.59
CA GLY A 517 -9.03 -26.01 -19.18
C GLY A 517 -9.41 -25.83 -17.70
N VAL A 518 -9.41 -26.92 -16.90
CA VAL A 518 -9.64 -26.84 -15.44
C VAL A 518 -8.50 -27.48 -14.66
N SER A 519 -7.86 -26.70 -13.79
CA SER A 519 -6.70 -27.19 -13.04
C SER A 519 -7.07 -28.28 -12.04
N ASN A 520 -6.43 -29.45 -12.18
CA ASN A 520 -6.68 -30.66 -11.42
C ASN A 520 -5.38 -31.35 -11.04
N ILE A 521 -5.46 -32.30 -10.10
CA ILE A 521 -4.34 -33.12 -9.67
C ILE A 521 -4.28 -34.38 -10.54
N TYR A 522 -3.10 -34.65 -11.07
CA TYR A 522 -2.79 -35.83 -11.87
C TYR A 522 -1.67 -36.64 -11.21
N ARG A 523 -1.59 -37.92 -11.60
CA ARG A 523 -0.58 -38.87 -11.15
C ARG A 523 0.09 -39.51 -12.35
N TYR A 524 1.42 -39.56 -12.35
CA TYR A 524 2.23 -40.22 -13.35
C TYR A 524 3.01 -41.41 -12.76
N ASN A 525 3.06 -42.51 -13.50
CA ASN A 525 3.78 -43.72 -13.15
C ASN A 525 4.96 -43.96 -14.11
N PHE A 526 6.19 -43.77 -13.62
CA PHE A 526 7.42 -43.97 -14.40
C PHE A 526 7.63 -45.39 -14.95
N LYS A 527 7.00 -46.42 -14.36
CA LYS A 527 7.17 -47.81 -14.83
C LYS A 527 6.29 -48.15 -16.02
N THR A 528 5.12 -47.53 -16.09
CA THR A 528 4.11 -47.82 -17.12
C THR A 528 3.90 -46.67 -18.09
N SER A 529 4.51 -45.51 -17.83
CA SER A 529 4.29 -44.25 -18.54
C SER A 529 2.82 -43.85 -18.65
N MET A 530 2.01 -44.22 -17.66
CA MET A 530 0.58 -43.90 -17.63
C MET A 530 0.32 -42.68 -16.75
N VAL A 531 -0.60 -41.83 -17.20
CA VAL A 531 -1.16 -40.71 -16.43
C VAL A 531 -2.57 -41.04 -15.97
N GLU A 532 -2.89 -40.71 -14.73
CA GLU A 532 -4.23 -40.87 -14.16
C GLU A 532 -4.69 -39.56 -13.52
N GLY A 533 -5.93 -39.14 -13.78
CA GLY A 533 -6.59 -38.03 -13.11
C GLY A 533 -7.04 -38.43 -11.71
N ILE A 534 -6.69 -37.63 -10.70
CA ILE A 534 -6.99 -37.88 -9.29
C ILE A 534 -8.20 -37.07 -8.82
N THR A 535 -8.26 -35.80 -9.23
CA THR A 535 -9.39 -34.90 -8.92
C THR A 535 -10.09 -34.44 -10.20
N HIS A 536 -11.32 -33.99 -10.03
CA HIS A 536 -12.10 -33.33 -11.08
C HIS A 536 -12.93 -32.21 -10.46
N GLU A 537 -12.27 -31.09 -10.21
CA GLU A 537 -12.85 -29.90 -9.58
C GLU A 537 -13.74 -29.13 -10.57
N LYS A 538 -14.82 -28.53 -10.06
CA LYS A 538 -15.71 -27.68 -10.90
C LYS A 538 -15.17 -26.28 -11.14
N THR A 539 -14.31 -25.82 -10.24
CA THR A 539 -13.65 -24.51 -10.29
C THR A 539 -12.19 -24.66 -10.69
N ALA A 540 -11.32 -25.02 -9.75
CA ALA A 540 -9.93 -25.47 -9.96
C ALA A 540 -9.20 -25.76 -8.63
N THR A 541 -8.22 -26.66 -8.68
CA THR A 541 -7.13 -26.73 -7.71
C THR A 541 -6.12 -25.64 -8.02
N ALA A 542 -5.96 -24.66 -7.12
CA ALA A 542 -5.16 -23.47 -7.39
C ALA A 542 -4.63 -22.82 -6.11
N GLY A 543 -3.53 -22.07 -6.24
CA GLY A 543 -3.03 -21.12 -5.25
C GLY A 543 -3.42 -19.69 -5.61
N ILE A 544 -2.94 -18.72 -4.83
CA ILE A 544 -3.30 -17.30 -5.02
C ILE A 544 -2.77 -16.71 -6.34
N THR A 545 -1.66 -17.22 -6.84
CA THR A 545 -1.12 -17.00 -8.19
C THR A 545 -1.00 -18.34 -8.93
N ALA A 546 -0.78 -18.30 -10.26
CA ALA A 546 -0.67 -19.51 -11.10
C ALA A 546 0.47 -20.45 -10.65
N LEU A 547 1.58 -19.91 -10.15
CA LEU A 547 2.73 -20.69 -9.65
C LEU A 547 2.75 -20.86 -8.12
N SER A 548 1.74 -20.34 -7.41
CA SER A 548 1.63 -20.53 -5.97
C SER A 548 1.41 -22.02 -5.67
N PRO A 549 2.17 -22.62 -4.74
CA PRO A 549 1.96 -24.00 -4.36
C PRO A 549 0.53 -24.24 -3.86
N ALA A 550 -0.10 -25.29 -4.39
CA ALA A 550 -1.48 -25.67 -4.12
C ALA A 550 -1.63 -27.14 -3.71
N LEU A 551 -0.54 -27.92 -3.75
CA LEU A 551 -0.52 -29.36 -3.46
C LEU A 551 0.56 -29.71 -2.44
N SER A 552 0.25 -30.68 -1.58
CA SER A 552 1.18 -31.30 -0.63
C SER A 552 0.83 -32.76 -0.39
N ILE A 553 1.83 -33.60 -0.11
CA ILE A 553 1.67 -35.03 0.10
C ILE A 553 2.35 -35.50 1.39
N ALA A 554 1.63 -36.30 2.19
CA ALA A 554 2.19 -36.93 3.38
C ALA A 554 2.95 -38.19 2.96
N THR A 555 4.26 -38.07 2.72
CA THR A 555 5.07 -39.13 2.09
C THR A 555 5.02 -40.51 2.76
N LYS A 556 4.72 -40.61 4.06
CA LYS A 556 4.57 -41.91 4.76
C LYS A 556 3.18 -42.52 4.67
N THR A 557 2.12 -41.72 4.52
CA THR A 557 0.73 -42.20 4.45
C THR A 557 0.16 -42.20 3.03
N GLY A 558 0.69 -41.34 2.16
CA GLY A 558 0.20 -41.07 0.81
C GLY A 558 -0.88 -39.98 0.75
N ASP A 559 -1.45 -39.55 1.87
CA ASP A 559 -2.57 -38.60 1.89
C ASP A 559 -2.21 -37.26 1.21
N LEU A 560 -3.13 -36.73 0.41
CA LEU A 560 -2.99 -35.43 -0.26
C LEU A 560 -3.68 -34.32 0.51
N PHE A 561 -3.08 -33.13 0.47
CA PHE A 561 -3.63 -31.88 0.97
C PHE A 561 -3.48 -30.84 -0.13
N TYR A 562 -4.55 -30.13 -0.44
CA TYR A 562 -4.55 -29.20 -1.58
C TYR A 562 -5.52 -28.04 -1.38
N SER A 563 -5.29 -26.93 -2.07
CA SER A 563 -6.18 -25.76 -2.08
C SER A 563 -7.08 -25.75 -3.30
N VAL A 564 -8.36 -25.45 -3.07
CA VAL A 564 -9.39 -25.31 -4.12
C VAL A 564 -9.99 -23.92 -4.02
N PHE A 565 -10.12 -23.24 -5.16
CA PHE A 565 -10.82 -21.96 -5.20
C PHE A 565 -12.33 -22.18 -5.21
N LYS A 566 -13.03 -21.72 -4.18
CA LYS A 566 -14.48 -21.91 -4.06
C LYS A 566 -15.13 -20.85 -3.19
N GLY A 567 -16.21 -20.24 -3.70
CA GLY A 567 -16.98 -19.23 -3.00
C GLY A 567 -16.15 -17.97 -2.73
N THR A 568 -15.48 -17.47 -3.78
CA THR A 568 -14.62 -16.27 -3.78
C THR A 568 -13.40 -16.31 -2.84
N GLY A 569 -12.87 -17.49 -2.55
CA GLY A 569 -11.68 -17.67 -1.71
C GLY A 569 -11.03 -19.05 -1.88
N TYR A 570 -9.88 -19.26 -1.23
CA TYR A 570 -9.12 -20.51 -1.27
C TYR A 570 -9.40 -21.34 -0.02
N GLN A 571 -9.75 -22.60 -0.22
CA GLN A 571 -10.11 -23.52 0.86
C GLN A 571 -9.23 -24.75 0.81
N LEU A 572 -8.79 -25.24 1.98
CA LEU A 572 -7.99 -26.45 2.06
C LEU A 572 -8.85 -27.72 2.13
N TYR A 573 -8.45 -28.70 1.35
CA TYR A 573 -9.02 -30.04 1.26
C TYR A 573 -7.97 -31.08 1.61
N SER A 574 -8.45 -32.23 2.10
CA SER A 574 -7.65 -33.42 2.36
C SER A 574 -8.26 -34.61 1.66
N LEU A 575 -7.44 -35.42 1.00
CA LEU A 575 -7.86 -36.63 0.30
C LEU A 575 -7.06 -37.83 0.82
N LYS A 576 -7.78 -38.84 1.31
CA LYS A 576 -7.18 -40.07 1.82
C LYS A 576 -6.81 -40.99 0.67
N MET A 577 -5.55 -41.43 0.65
CA MET A 577 -5.06 -42.39 -0.34
C MET A 577 -5.24 -43.81 0.21
N ASP A 578 -6.40 -44.40 -0.05
CA ASP A 578 -6.71 -45.80 0.30
C ASP A 578 -7.18 -46.61 -0.93
N LYS A 579 -7.56 -47.88 -0.72
CA LYS A 579 -8.00 -48.78 -1.80
C LYS A 579 -9.31 -48.33 -2.49
N LYS A 580 -10.02 -47.33 -1.98
CA LYS A 580 -11.25 -46.78 -2.55
C LYS A 580 -11.00 -45.53 -3.38
N LEU A 581 -9.75 -45.07 -3.51
CA LEU A 581 -9.40 -43.97 -4.40
C LEU A 581 -9.79 -44.33 -5.84
N LYS A 582 -10.65 -43.51 -6.44
CA LYS A 582 -10.91 -43.54 -7.87
C LYS A 582 -9.86 -42.68 -8.57
N ALA A 583 -9.20 -43.27 -9.55
CA ALA A 583 -8.27 -42.61 -10.45
C ALA A 583 -8.64 -43.01 -11.88
N VAL A 584 -8.68 -42.04 -12.79
CA VAL A 584 -9.16 -42.25 -14.16
C VAL A 584 -7.95 -42.19 -15.11
N PRO A 585 -7.64 -43.25 -15.88
CA PRO A 585 -6.59 -43.19 -16.89
C PRO A 585 -6.83 -42.07 -17.89
N ILE A 586 -5.80 -41.27 -18.17
CA ILE A 586 -5.84 -40.16 -19.12
C ILE A 586 -5.06 -40.56 -20.36
N ASP A 587 -5.71 -40.53 -21.51
CA ASP A 587 -5.02 -40.62 -22.79
C ASP A 587 -4.40 -39.25 -23.12
N MET A 588 -3.07 -39.18 -23.02
CA MET A 588 -2.31 -37.94 -23.24
C MET A 588 -2.46 -37.39 -24.66
N ASN A 589 -2.84 -38.22 -25.65
CA ASN A 589 -3.04 -37.78 -27.04
C ASN A 589 -4.48 -37.36 -27.35
N ALA A 590 -5.46 -37.79 -26.53
CA ALA A 590 -6.87 -37.46 -26.73
C ALA A 590 -7.28 -36.15 -26.04
N VAL A 591 -6.39 -35.55 -25.26
CA VAL A 591 -6.60 -34.24 -24.64
C VAL A 591 -6.55 -33.16 -25.72
N SER A 592 -7.70 -32.83 -26.30
CA SER A 592 -7.81 -31.76 -27.30
C SER A 592 -8.89 -30.73 -26.99
N ASN A 593 -9.82 -31.01 -26.07
CA ASN A 593 -10.86 -30.06 -25.69
C ASN A 593 -10.43 -29.20 -24.49
N ARG A 594 -9.94 -28.00 -24.78
CA ARG A 594 -9.50 -26.97 -23.83
C ARG A 594 -10.55 -25.89 -23.56
N GLU A 595 -11.75 -26.07 -24.09
CA GLU A 595 -12.77 -25.01 -24.15
C GLU A 595 -13.22 -24.52 -22.76
N ALA A 596 -12.99 -25.27 -21.68
CA ALA A 596 -13.31 -24.78 -20.33
C ALA A 596 -12.36 -23.66 -19.87
N GLY A 597 -11.15 -23.59 -20.43
CA GLY A 597 -10.13 -22.58 -20.16
C GLY A 597 -10.23 -21.35 -21.06
N GLU A 598 -11.09 -21.40 -22.08
CA GLU A 598 -11.29 -20.33 -23.06
C GLU A 598 -12.29 -19.27 -22.54
N LEU A 599 -11.95 -18.00 -22.69
CA LEU A 599 -12.83 -16.89 -22.37
C LEU A 599 -13.86 -16.66 -23.49
N LEU A 600 -15.11 -16.50 -23.07
CA LEU A 600 -16.26 -16.45 -23.97
C LEU A 600 -16.40 -15.11 -24.71
N PRO A 601 -16.98 -15.09 -25.93
CA PRO A 601 -17.51 -16.25 -26.67
C PRO A 601 -16.40 -17.10 -27.33
N ILE A 602 -16.67 -18.41 -27.52
CA ILE A 602 -15.76 -19.34 -28.21
C ILE A 602 -15.81 -19.13 -29.72
N ASP A 603 -17.02 -19.04 -30.27
CA ASP A 603 -17.25 -18.74 -31.69
C ASP A 603 -16.99 -17.26 -31.96
N ARG A 604 -15.70 -16.92 -32.10
CA ARG A 604 -15.24 -15.56 -32.41
C ARG A 604 -15.33 -15.29 -33.90
N ILE A 605 -15.57 -14.03 -34.27
CA ILE A 605 -15.38 -13.59 -35.66
C ILE A 605 -13.92 -13.89 -36.03
N SER A 606 -13.70 -14.63 -37.13
CA SER A 606 -12.43 -15.26 -37.49
C SER A 606 -11.21 -14.33 -37.36
N GLY A 607 -10.19 -14.78 -36.60
CA GLY A 607 -8.90 -14.13 -36.40
C GLY A 607 -8.88 -13.13 -35.24
N SER A 608 -8.69 -13.59 -34.00
CA SER A 608 -8.28 -12.67 -32.92
C SER A 608 -6.84 -12.28 -33.19
N SER A 609 -6.64 -11.03 -33.62
CA SER A 609 -5.30 -10.50 -33.81
C SER A 609 -4.47 -10.59 -32.52
N VAL A 610 -5.13 -10.54 -31.36
CA VAL A 610 -4.48 -10.66 -30.04
C VAL A 610 -3.83 -12.02 -29.85
N ASN A 611 -4.60 -13.10 -29.94
CA ASN A 611 -4.01 -14.44 -29.82
C ASN A 611 -3.02 -14.72 -30.94
N GLU A 612 -3.32 -14.27 -32.17
CA GLU A 612 -2.43 -14.47 -33.31
C GLU A 612 -1.05 -13.83 -33.08
N TYR A 613 -0.96 -12.59 -32.57
CA TYR A 613 0.35 -11.99 -32.32
C TYR A 613 1.06 -12.59 -31.09
N LEU A 614 0.31 -13.08 -30.09
CA LEU A 614 0.88 -13.74 -28.91
C LEU A 614 1.54 -15.06 -29.27
N GLU A 615 0.96 -15.80 -30.21
CA GLU A 615 1.46 -17.08 -30.73
C GLU A 615 2.50 -16.89 -31.85
N SER A 616 2.47 -15.76 -32.57
CA SER A 616 3.40 -15.51 -33.67
C SER A 616 4.83 -15.23 -33.21
N ILE A 617 5.80 -15.64 -34.03
CA ILE A 617 7.20 -15.24 -33.87
C ILE A 617 7.31 -13.71 -34.04
N PRO A 618 7.94 -12.99 -33.09
CA PRO A 618 8.11 -11.54 -33.18
C PRO A 618 8.80 -11.12 -34.49
N SER A 619 8.20 -10.15 -35.19
CA SER A 619 8.72 -9.67 -36.48
C SER A 619 9.89 -8.68 -36.36
N SER A 620 10.11 -8.12 -35.17
CA SER A 620 10.97 -6.96 -34.91
C SER A 620 12.02 -7.25 -33.82
N ILE A 621 12.90 -8.23 -34.07
CA ILE A 621 14.06 -8.47 -33.21
C ILE A 621 15.20 -7.53 -33.64
N TYR A 622 15.59 -6.62 -32.75
CA TYR A 622 16.64 -5.65 -33.04
C TYR A 622 18.03 -6.25 -32.89
N LYS A 623 19.03 -5.69 -33.57
CA LYS A 623 20.44 -6.06 -33.33
C LYS A 623 20.98 -5.26 -32.14
N ASP A 624 21.87 -5.85 -31.35
CA ASP A 624 22.56 -5.19 -30.22
C ASP A 624 23.17 -3.82 -30.59
N SER A 625 23.60 -3.63 -31.84
CA SER A 625 24.18 -2.37 -32.33
C SER A 625 23.23 -1.18 -32.33
N VAL A 626 21.92 -1.41 -32.24
CA VAL A 626 20.89 -0.36 -32.17
C VAL A 626 20.80 0.21 -30.75
N PHE A 627 21.25 -0.56 -29.75
CA PHE A 627 21.19 -0.15 -28.36
C PHE A 627 22.43 0.64 -27.95
N SER A 628 22.25 1.53 -26.98
CA SER A 628 23.37 2.29 -26.42
C SER A 628 23.27 2.39 -24.90
N ASN A 629 24.43 2.25 -24.24
CA ASN A 629 24.53 2.37 -22.81
C ASN A 629 25.11 3.74 -22.44
N LEU A 630 24.45 4.45 -21.54
CA LEU A 630 24.80 5.80 -21.11
C LEU A 630 24.85 5.88 -19.58
N PRO A 631 25.74 6.69 -19.00
CA PRO A 631 25.71 6.94 -17.56
C PRO A 631 24.44 7.72 -17.19
N TYR A 632 23.79 7.34 -16.09
CA TYR A 632 22.66 8.11 -15.57
C TYR A 632 23.13 9.46 -15.06
N LYS A 633 22.42 10.53 -15.47
CA LYS A 633 22.63 11.89 -14.97
C LYS A 633 21.28 12.44 -14.52
N PRO A 634 21.11 12.72 -13.20
CA PRO A 634 19.87 13.30 -12.70
C PRO A 634 19.52 14.59 -13.42
N LYS A 635 18.28 14.68 -13.92
CA LYS A 635 17.71 15.88 -14.54
C LYS A 635 16.38 16.17 -13.87
N LEU A 636 16.27 17.31 -13.21
CA LEU A 636 15.03 17.74 -12.57
C LEU A 636 14.02 18.18 -13.63
N SER A 637 12.82 17.62 -13.59
CA SER A 637 11.66 18.06 -14.38
C SER A 637 10.46 18.30 -13.47
N LEU A 638 9.54 19.15 -13.92
CA LEU A 638 8.29 19.39 -13.20
C LEU A 638 7.50 18.08 -13.16
N SER A 639 7.25 17.58 -11.95
CA SER A 639 6.60 16.29 -11.71
C SER A 639 5.14 16.45 -11.34
N SER A 640 4.79 17.48 -10.57
CA SER A 640 3.39 17.80 -10.30
C SER A 640 3.17 19.27 -9.94
N ILE A 641 1.95 19.73 -10.20
CA ILE A 641 1.40 20.98 -9.69
C ILE A 641 0.16 20.60 -8.88
N SER A 642 0.06 21.06 -7.64
CA SER A 642 -1.15 20.88 -6.85
C SER A 642 -1.63 22.20 -6.25
N ASN A 643 -2.94 22.29 -6.00
CA ASN A 643 -3.56 23.44 -5.37
C ASN A 643 -4.16 23.06 -4.02
N ALA A 644 -3.98 23.90 -2.99
CA ALA A 644 -4.58 23.69 -1.67
C ALA A 644 -6.02 24.15 -1.51
N GLY A 645 -6.72 24.28 -2.65
CA GLY A 645 -8.04 24.89 -2.71
C GLY A 645 -7.98 26.41 -2.56
N ILE A 646 -9.15 27.02 -2.78
CA ILE A 646 -9.42 28.43 -2.50
C ILE A 646 -10.46 28.43 -1.39
N GLY A 647 -10.09 28.92 -0.21
CA GLY A 647 -10.98 29.07 0.94
C GLY A 647 -11.48 30.50 1.03
N ILE A 648 -12.79 30.67 1.25
CA ILE A 648 -13.40 31.93 1.66
C ILE A 648 -13.96 31.72 3.07
N GLY A 649 -13.52 32.53 4.03
CA GLY A 649 -13.96 32.49 5.42
C GLY A 649 -14.36 33.87 5.91
N MET A 650 -15.12 33.91 7.01
CA MET A 650 -15.39 35.16 7.73
C MET A 650 -14.56 35.18 9.01
N SER A 651 -13.90 36.30 9.24
CA SER A 651 -13.19 36.59 10.48
C SER A 651 -13.86 37.77 11.19
N PRO A 652 -13.57 37.99 12.49
CA PRO A 652 -13.95 39.23 13.18
C PRO A 652 -13.41 40.51 12.52
N TYR A 653 -12.46 40.38 11.59
CA TYR A 653 -11.81 41.44 10.83
C TYR A 653 -12.24 41.43 9.35
N GLY A 654 -13.39 40.83 9.02
CA GLY A 654 -13.95 40.78 7.67
C GLY A 654 -13.76 39.45 6.92
N ALA A 655 -14.17 39.43 5.65
CA ALA A 655 -14.04 38.28 4.76
C ALA A 655 -12.56 38.02 4.41
N ALA A 656 -12.12 36.76 4.59
CA ALA A 656 -10.79 36.29 4.23
C ALA A 656 -10.92 35.34 3.04
N TYR A 657 -10.13 35.56 2.00
CA TYR A 657 -9.96 34.61 0.92
C TYR A 657 -8.50 34.15 0.92
N GLY A 658 -8.26 32.87 0.70
CA GLY A 658 -6.91 32.36 0.64
C GLY A 658 -6.79 31.15 -0.26
N GLY A 659 -5.63 31.00 -0.87
CA GLY A 659 -5.34 29.88 -1.74
C GLY A 659 -3.86 29.58 -1.74
N ALA A 660 -3.52 28.37 -2.16
CA ALA A 660 -2.13 27.99 -2.30
C ALA A 660 -1.89 27.10 -3.51
N VAL A 661 -0.68 27.20 -4.02
CA VAL A 661 -0.17 26.39 -5.12
C VAL A 661 1.14 25.79 -4.66
N SER A 662 1.36 24.52 -4.96
CA SER A 662 2.65 23.87 -4.80
C SER A 662 3.12 23.23 -6.09
N LEU A 663 4.44 23.21 -6.24
CA LEU A 663 5.18 22.69 -7.37
C LEU A 663 6.19 21.67 -6.85
N LEU A 664 6.24 20.51 -7.49
CA LEU A 664 7.25 19.50 -7.23
C LEU A 664 8.05 19.24 -8.50
N PHE A 665 9.36 19.35 -8.40
CA PHE A 665 10.33 18.94 -9.41
C PHE A 665 11.10 17.74 -8.89
N SER A 666 11.34 16.75 -9.74
CA SER A 666 12.18 15.60 -9.38
C SER A 666 12.87 15.01 -10.59
N ASP A 667 13.90 14.20 -10.36
CA ASP A 667 14.57 13.42 -11.39
C ASP A 667 13.80 12.14 -11.75
N MET A 668 14.24 11.39 -12.76
CA MET A 668 13.49 10.22 -13.24
C MET A 668 13.33 9.10 -12.19
N LEU A 669 14.16 9.08 -11.15
CA LEU A 669 14.14 8.07 -10.09
C LEU A 669 13.59 8.61 -8.77
N ASP A 670 13.13 9.86 -8.73
CA ASP A 670 12.68 10.59 -7.54
C ASP A 670 13.71 10.58 -6.38
N GLN A 671 15.00 10.48 -6.68
CA GLN A 671 16.10 10.52 -5.71
C GLN A 671 16.45 11.95 -5.28
N HIS A 672 16.15 12.91 -6.15
CA HIS A 672 16.37 14.33 -5.94
C HIS A 672 15.08 15.09 -6.17
N LEU A 673 14.57 15.76 -5.14
CA LEU A 673 13.33 16.54 -5.21
C LEU A 673 13.60 18.00 -4.89
N VAL A 674 12.97 18.89 -5.65
CA VAL A 674 12.84 20.32 -5.32
C VAL A 674 11.36 20.61 -5.22
N TYR A 675 10.91 21.04 -4.05
CA TYR A 675 9.51 21.39 -3.81
C TYR A 675 9.38 22.87 -3.47
N GLY A 676 8.27 23.46 -3.88
CA GLY A 676 7.94 24.83 -3.52
C GLY A 676 6.44 24.98 -3.29
N ALA A 677 6.03 25.75 -2.30
CA ALA A 677 4.65 26.11 -2.10
C ALA A 677 4.52 27.60 -1.79
N ILE A 678 3.50 28.23 -2.35
CA ILE A 678 3.16 29.63 -2.10
C ILE A 678 1.69 29.68 -1.71
N SER A 679 1.40 30.49 -0.71
CA SER A 679 0.06 30.69 -0.18
C SER A 679 -0.20 32.17 0.07
N SER A 680 -1.47 32.56 -0.02
CA SER A 680 -1.91 33.91 0.30
C SER A 680 -3.24 33.83 1.04
N SER A 681 -3.47 34.73 2.00
CA SER A 681 -4.74 34.89 2.69
C SER A 681 -5.38 36.27 2.50
N GLY A 682 -5.21 36.86 1.30
CA GLY A 682 -5.97 38.01 0.84
C GLY A 682 -5.30 39.37 1.00
N ASN A 683 -4.20 39.48 1.76
CA ASN A 683 -3.32 40.64 1.75
C ASN A 683 -1.95 40.25 1.17
N ILE A 684 -1.27 41.19 0.50
CA ILE A 684 0.08 40.97 -0.04
C ILE A 684 1.11 40.70 1.06
N LEU A 685 0.92 41.29 2.25
CA LEU A 685 1.73 41.02 3.44
C LEU A 685 1.43 39.66 4.06
N ASP A 686 0.35 38.98 3.66
CA ASP A 686 0.00 37.66 4.19
C ASP A 686 0.44 36.54 3.21
N ILE A 687 1.30 36.85 2.23
CA ILE A 687 1.88 35.84 1.33
C ILE A 687 2.96 35.07 2.09
N GLY A 688 2.77 33.75 2.21
CA GLY A 688 3.73 32.83 2.79
C GLY A 688 4.19 31.80 1.77
N GLY A 689 5.39 31.25 1.96
CA GLY A 689 5.88 30.20 1.07
C GLY A 689 7.07 29.44 1.61
N ILE A 690 7.36 28.32 0.95
CA ILE A 690 8.50 27.46 1.23
C ILE A 690 9.11 27.01 -0.09
N VAL A 691 10.43 26.90 -0.14
CA VAL A 691 11.15 26.16 -1.16
C VAL A 691 12.15 25.25 -0.48
N GLY A 692 12.27 24.01 -0.95
CA GLY A 692 13.17 23.04 -0.37
C GLY A 692 13.73 22.07 -1.39
N TYR A 693 14.86 21.49 -1.03
CA TYR A 693 15.53 20.41 -1.72
C TYR A 693 15.62 19.20 -0.79
N LEU A 694 15.33 18.02 -1.32
CA LEU A 694 15.44 16.74 -0.62
C LEU A 694 16.28 15.78 -1.45
N ASN A 695 17.33 15.25 -0.85
CA ASN A 695 18.12 14.17 -1.43
C ASN A 695 17.86 12.90 -0.63
N GLN A 696 17.35 11.89 -1.35
CA GLN A 696 17.07 10.58 -0.79
C GLN A 696 17.79 9.46 -1.54
N LYS A 697 18.81 9.75 -2.38
CA LYS A 697 19.55 8.71 -3.14
C LYS A 697 20.04 7.56 -2.25
N LYS A 698 20.49 7.86 -1.03
CA LYS A 698 21.01 6.88 -0.07
C LYS A 698 19.99 6.52 1.00
N ARG A 699 20.34 5.54 1.83
CA ARG A 699 19.53 5.16 3.01
C ARG A 699 19.24 6.33 3.94
N TYR A 700 20.20 7.24 4.12
CA TYR A 700 19.92 8.50 4.81
C TYR A 700 19.34 9.50 3.81
N SER A 701 18.27 10.18 4.21
CA SER A 701 17.75 11.33 3.49
C SER A 701 18.22 12.60 4.18
N TRP A 702 18.44 13.65 3.40
CA TRP A 702 18.71 14.98 3.93
C TRP A 702 18.09 16.04 3.03
N GLY A 703 17.67 17.13 3.65
CA GLY A 703 17.07 18.25 2.95
C GLY A 703 17.47 19.59 3.51
N LEU A 704 17.25 20.60 2.68
CA LEU A 704 17.43 22.01 2.96
C LEU A 704 16.15 22.72 2.56
N SER A 705 15.63 23.62 3.38
CA SER A 705 14.49 24.46 3.01
C SER A 705 14.62 25.89 3.52
N LEU A 706 14.01 26.79 2.76
CA LEU A 706 13.82 28.19 3.10
C LEU A 706 12.31 28.45 3.13
N SER A 707 11.81 29.03 4.20
CA SER A 707 10.40 29.39 4.33
C SER A 707 10.19 30.79 4.87
N HIS A 708 9.12 31.43 4.42
CA HIS A 708 8.58 32.68 4.96
C HIS A 708 7.15 32.41 5.42
N THR A 709 6.90 32.53 6.72
CA THR A 709 5.57 32.29 7.30
C THR A 709 5.05 33.55 8.00
N PRO A 710 4.04 34.24 7.42
CA PRO A 710 3.39 35.36 8.08
C PRO A 710 2.34 34.86 9.08
N TYR A 711 2.43 35.25 10.34
CA TYR A 711 1.44 35.04 11.40
C TYR A 711 0.64 36.31 11.69
N GLY A 712 -0.66 36.27 11.42
CA GLY A 712 -1.58 37.38 11.68
C GLY A 712 -2.36 37.22 12.99
N ALA A 713 -2.27 38.21 13.88
CA ALA A 713 -3.11 38.38 15.06
C ALA A 713 -3.77 39.76 15.02
N GLY A 714 -4.93 39.89 15.67
CA GLY A 714 -5.56 41.19 15.83
C GLY A 714 -6.35 41.30 17.12
N SER A 715 -6.73 42.53 17.43
CA SER A 715 -7.71 42.91 18.45
C SER A 715 -8.46 44.15 17.99
N PHE A 716 -9.68 44.34 18.44
CA PHE A 716 -10.44 45.56 18.14
C PHE A 716 -10.91 46.25 19.42
N ILE A 717 -11.11 47.56 19.33
CA ILE A 717 -11.72 48.40 20.34
C ILE A 717 -12.82 49.18 19.64
N SER A 718 -13.99 49.27 20.27
CA SER A 718 -15.11 50.05 19.75
C SER A 718 -15.52 51.14 20.72
N TYR A 719 -15.79 52.34 20.22
CA TYR A 719 -16.24 53.47 21.02
C TYR A 719 -17.09 54.44 20.19
N TYR A 720 -17.77 55.38 20.85
CA TYR A 720 -18.52 56.44 20.16
C TYR A 720 -17.71 57.72 20.13
N GLU A 721 -17.69 58.41 18.98
CA GLU A 721 -17.01 59.68 18.77
C GLU A 721 -18.02 60.67 18.15
N THR A 722 -17.92 61.98 18.43
CA THR A 722 -18.74 62.98 17.72
C THR A 722 -17.88 63.62 16.64
N VAL A 723 -18.28 63.47 15.39
CA VAL A 723 -17.62 64.09 14.23
C VAL A 723 -18.59 65.02 13.50
N THR A 724 -18.06 66.00 12.79
CA THR A 724 -18.88 66.92 11.98
C THR A 724 -19.08 66.32 10.59
N VAL A 725 -20.31 65.93 10.28
CA VAL A 725 -20.71 65.44 8.94
C VAL A 725 -21.60 66.51 8.32
N ASP A 726 -21.20 67.06 7.17
CA ASP A 726 -21.91 68.15 6.48
C ASP A 726 -22.25 69.37 7.37
N GLY A 727 -21.35 69.69 8.31
CA GLY A 727 -21.53 70.82 9.24
C GLY A 727 -22.40 70.52 10.47
N ILE A 728 -22.91 69.29 10.62
CA ILE A 728 -23.75 68.87 11.75
C ILE A 728 -22.96 67.93 12.68
N PRO A 729 -22.89 68.22 14.00
CA PRO A 729 -22.30 67.30 14.97
C PRO A 729 -23.10 65.99 14.99
N THR A 730 -22.47 64.91 14.55
CA THR A 730 -23.09 63.59 14.42
C THR A 730 -22.29 62.61 15.27
N THR A 731 -22.98 61.87 16.15
CA THR A 731 -22.35 60.78 16.89
C THR A 731 -22.15 59.60 15.94
N ILE A 732 -20.92 59.12 15.84
CA ILE A 732 -20.52 57.95 15.06
C ILE A 732 -20.04 56.84 15.98
N TYR A 733 -20.14 55.61 15.51
CA TYR A 733 -19.54 54.43 16.09
C TYR A 733 -18.19 54.17 15.43
N VAL A 734 -17.11 54.14 16.21
CA VAL A 734 -15.75 53.90 15.74
C VAL A 734 -15.31 52.50 16.14
N LEU A 735 -14.69 51.79 15.21
CA LEU A 735 -14.08 50.49 15.42
C LEU A 735 -12.58 50.57 15.05
N ASP A 736 -11.73 50.60 16.07
CA ASP A 736 -10.28 50.56 15.93
C ASP A 736 -9.82 49.09 15.94
N GLN A 737 -9.26 48.62 14.84
CA GLN A 737 -8.70 47.28 14.68
C GLN A 737 -7.18 47.34 14.67
N TYR A 738 -6.54 46.80 15.72
CA TYR A 738 -5.10 46.62 15.80
C TYR A 738 -4.72 45.27 15.21
N ILE A 739 -3.95 45.28 14.13
CA ILE A 739 -3.47 44.10 13.40
C ILE A 739 -1.96 43.98 13.61
N GLN A 740 -1.54 42.89 14.24
CA GLN A 740 -0.16 42.49 14.40
C GLN A 740 0.15 41.38 13.39
N ARG A 741 1.23 41.57 12.62
CA ARG A 741 1.83 40.52 11.78
C ARG A 741 3.22 40.19 12.31
N GLN A 742 3.48 38.91 12.48
CA GLN A 742 4.81 38.36 12.72
C GLN A 742 5.25 37.65 11.44
N PHE A 743 6.51 37.81 11.04
CA PHE A 743 7.09 37.18 9.87
C PHE A 743 8.22 36.28 10.32
N ASP A 744 8.07 34.97 10.09
CA ASP A 744 9.06 33.97 10.44
C ASP A 744 9.77 33.52 9.17
N ASP A 745 10.98 34.04 8.97
CA ASP A 745 11.89 33.62 7.92
C ASP A 745 12.81 32.53 8.48
N GLN A 746 12.72 31.32 7.94
CA GLN A 746 13.47 30.16 8.44
C GLN A 746 14.30 29.51 7.34
N LEU A 747 15.57 29.27 7.65
CA LEU A 747 16.45 28.37 6.94
C LEU A 747 16.59 27.08 7.76
N SER A 748 16.30 25.92 7.18
CA SER A 748 16.40 24.65 7.90
C SER A 748 17.13 23.58 7.11
N VAL A 749 17.99 22.84 7.80
CA VAL A 749 18.62 21.61 7.35
C VAL A 749 18.08 20.46 8.18
N TYR A 750 17.72 19.36 7.55
CA TYR A 750 17.22 18.18 8.24
C TYR A 750 17.78 16.92 7.62
N ALA A 751 17.90 15.87 8.41
CA ALA A 751 18.33 14.56 7.96
C ALA A 751 17.57 13.47 8.72
N SER A 752 17.37 12.33 8.06
CA SER A 752 16.82 11.13 8.69
C SER A 752 17.59 9.88 8.30
N TYR A 753 17.70 8.96 9.23
CA TYR A 753 18.29 7.63 9.02
C TYR A 753 17.33 6.57 9.55
N PRO A 754 16.64 5.82 8.67
CA PRO A 754 15.80 4.71 9.07
C PRO A 754 16.63 3.46 9.36
N PHE A 755 16.59 2.97 10.60
CA PHE A 755 17.23 1.72 11.03
C PHE A 755 16.42 0.49 10.58
N THR A 756 15.10 0.60 10.63
CA THR A 756 14.14 -0.46 10.30
C THR A 756 12.86 0.19 9.74
N ARG A 757 11.91 -0.62 9.27
CA ARG A 757 10.58 -0.12 8.86
C ARG A 757 9.84 0.59 10.01
N VAL A 758 10.19 0.30 11.25
CA VAL A 758 9.55 0.87 12.44
C VAL A 758 10.36 2.03 13.01
N ASN A 759 11.69 1.92 13.08
CA ASN A 759 12.55 2.83 13.85
C ASN A 759 13.46 3.69 12.97
N ARG A 760 13.56 4.98 13.27
CA ARG A 760 14.49 5.93 12.64
C ARG A 760 15.04 6.94 13.64
N ILE A 761 16.17 7.54 13.30
CA ILE A 761 16.69 8.76 13.94
C ILE A 761 16.54 9.94 12.98
N GLU A 762 16.19 11.10 13.51
CA GLU A 762 16.07 12.36 12.79
C GLU A 762 16.95 13.41 13.45
N GLY A 763 17.52 14.31 12.66
CA GLY A 763 18.22 15.49 13.13
C GLY A 763 17.80 16.73 12.34
N SER A 764 17.73 17.87 13.01
CA SER A 764 17.43 19.14 12.35
C SER A 764 18.24 20.30 12.94
N LEU A 765 18.56 21.26 12.08
CA LEU A 765 19.15 22.55 12.41
C LEU A 765 18.29 23.61 11.72
N SER A 766 17.87 24.64 12.44
CA SER A 766 17.19 25.81 11.87
C SER A 766 17.86 27.11 12.31
N PHE A 767 17.74 28.13 11.47
CA PHE A 767 18.01 29.51 11.78
C PHE A 767 16.79 30.34 11.42
N ASP A 768 16.29 31.08 12.39
CA ASP A 768 15.01 31.76 12.34
C ASP A 768 15.24 33.27 12.55
N VAL A 769 14.64 34.07 11.68
CA VAL A 769 14.58 35.54 11.79
C VAL A 769 13.11 35.93 11.91
N VAL A 770 12.77 36.52 13.04
CA VAL A 770 11.39 36.93 13.36
C VAL A 770 11.29 38.45 13.30
N ASN A 771 10.40 38.96 12.46
CA ASN A 771 10.12 40.38 12.30
C ASN A 771 8.64 40.70 12.57
N TYR A 772 8.34 41.96 12.87
CA TYR A 772 6.97 42.39 13.19
C TYR A 772 6.50 43.56 12.34
N SER A 773 5.19 43.61 12.09
CA SER A 773 4.48 44.77 11.54
C SER A 773 3.19 44.99 12.32
N TYR A 774 2.94 46.23 12.72
CA TYR A 774 1.74 46.62 13.45
C TYR A 774 0.98 47.65 12.63
N GLN A 775 -0.34 47.47 12.54
CA GLN A 775 -1.25 48.32 11.77
C GLN A 775 -2.49 48.61 12.60
N LEU A 776 -3.03 49.82 12.48
CA LEU A 776 -4.35 50.20 12.97
C LEU A 776 -5.25 50.44 11.76
N VAL A 777 -6.44 49.83 11.74
CA VAL A 777 -7.52 50.12 10.80
C VAL A 777 -8.66 50.74 11.60
N LYS A 778 -9.04 51.97 11.27
CA LYS A 778 -10.06 52.74 11.98
C LYS A 778 -11.30 52.87 11.09
N ASP A 779 -12.34 52.13 11.42
CA ASP A 779 -13.63 52.16 10.71
C ASP A 779 -14.60 53.08 11.45
N GLN A 780 -15.19 54.05 10.75
CA GLN A 780 -16.14 55.01 11.31
C GLN A 780 -17.52 54.77 10.70
N TYR A 781 -18.52 54.43 11.52
CA TYR A 781 -19.88 54.14 11.10
C TYR A 781 -20.86 55.18 11.66
N LEU A 782 -21.84 55.59 10.86
CA LEU A 782 -23.04 56.24 11.37
C LEU A 782 -23.83 55.25 12.26
N LEU A 783 -24.63 55.75 13.21
CA LEU A 783 -25.43 54.90 14.12
C LEU A 783 -26.46 54.01 13.40
N ASN A 784 -26.79 54.32 12.15
CA ASN A 784 -27.63 53.50 11.28
C ASN A 784 -26.85 52.40 10.51
N GLY A 785 -25.55 52.24 10.79
CA GLY A 785 -24.70 51.18 10.26
C GLY A 785 -23.96 51.51 8.95
N PHE A 786 -24.16 52.71 8.37
CA PHE A 786 -23.42 53.11 7.16
C PHE A 786 -21.97 53.49 7.48
N LEU A 787 -21.01 52.90 6.76
CA LEU A 787 -19.59 53.26 6.85
C LEU A 787 -19.39 54.68 6.29
N LEU A 788 -18.78 55.55 7.10
CA LEU A 788 -18.48 56.94 6.79
C LEU A 788 -17.03 57.11 6.30
N ASN A 789 -16.07 56.46 6.97
CA ASN A 789 -14.66 56.48 6.59
C ASN A 789 -13.94 55.21 7.07
N GLU A 790 -12.88 54.82 6.36
CA GLU A 790 -11.91 53.78 6.77
C GLU A 790 -10.50 54.34 6.62
N ASP A 791 -9.78 54.51 7.74
CA ASP A 791 -8.39 54.98 7.74
C ASP A 791 -7.43 53.86 8.15
N GLN A 792 -6.26 53.77 7.51
CA GLN A 792 -5.22 52.78 7.85
C GLN A 792 -3.92 53.46 8.27
N TYR A 793 -3.41 53.13 9.45
CA TYR A 793 -2.18 53.67 10.02
C TYR A 793 -1.16 52.55 10.28
N LYS A 794 0.10 52.78 9.88
CA LYS A 794 1.22 51.93 10.31
C LYS A 794 1.65 52.37 11.71
N LEU A 795 1.76 51.42 12.62
CA LEU A 795 2.23 51.66 13.98
C LEU A 795 3.70 51.22 14.13
N ASP A 796 4.35 51.72 15.17
CA ASP A 796 5.68 51.26 15.55
C ASP A 796 5.62 49.79 15.99
N ALA A 797 6.49 48.96 15.40
CA ALA A 797 6.63 47.55 15.73
C ALA A 797 7.85 47.33 16.64
N PRO A 798 7.80 46.33 17.54
CA PRO A 798 8.96 45.97 18.35
C PRO A 798 10.12 45.47 17.46
N PRO A 799 11.37 45.55 17.93
CA PRO A 799 12.50 44.99 17.20
C PRO A 799 12.33 43.49 17.00
N GLY A 800 12.69 43.01 15.81
CA GLY A 800 12.76 41.58 15.51
C GLY A 800 13.85 40.88 16.32
N PHE A 801 13.86 39.55 16.26
CA PHE A 801 14.86 38.73 16.94
C PHE A 801 15.28 37.53 16.07
N GLN A 802 16.43 36.97 16.40
CA GLN A 802 17.04 35.87 15.65
C GLN A 802 17.45 34.75 16.60
N TYR A 803 17.22 33.50 16.20
CA TYR A 803 17.67 32.34 16.97
C TYR A 803 17.96 31.15 16.06
N GLY A 804 18.83 30.26 16.51
CA GLY A 804 19.08 28.97 15.89
C GLY A 804 18.57 27.84 16.78
N THR A 805 18.01 26.79 16.18
CA THR A 805 17.55 25.60 16.88
C THR A 805 18.27 24.36 16.35
N ALA A 806 18.64 23.45 17.24
CA ALA A 806 19.15 22.13 16.91
C ALA A 806 18.31 21.08 17.61
N SER A 807 17.98 19.98 16.94
CA SER A 807 17.27 18.86 17.56
C SER A 807 17.67 17.49 17.02
N LEU A 808 17.53 16.48 17.88
CA LEU A 808 17.70 15.06 17.55
C LEU A 808 16.49 14.30 18.09
N ALA A 809 15.92 13.42 17.26
CA ALA A 809 14.75 12.62 17.61
C ALA A 809 14.93 11.13 17.26
N LEU A 810 14.54 10.26 18.17
CA LEU A 810 14.32 8.83 17.90
C LEU A 810 12.82 8.61 17.73
N VAL A 811 12.43 8.05 16.58
CA VAL A 811 11.03 7.83 16.20
C VAL A 811 10.79 6.35 15.92
N GLY A 812 9.71 5.81 16.46
CA GLY A 812 9.23 4.45 16.22
C GLY A 812 7.75 4.44 15.85
N ASP A 813 7.34 3.71 14.80
CA ASP A 813 5.94 3.49 14.44
C ASP A 813 5.70 2.07 13.89
N ASP A 814 4.94 1.25 14.63
CA ASP A 814 4.47 -0.09 14.22
C ASP A 814 2.93 -0.16 14.26
N SER A 815 2.28 0.96 14.01
CA SER A 815 0.82 1.05 14.09
C SER A 815 0.14 0.48 12.83
N ARG A 816 -1.04 -0.10 13.05
CA ARG A 816 -1.90 -0.66 11.99
C ARG A 816 -3.19 0.14 11.96
N PHE A 817 -3.42 0.83 10.85
CA PHE A 817 -4.57 1.72 10.70
C PHE A 817 -5.86 0.96 10.42
N GLY A 818 -6.95 1.45 11.01
CA GLY A 818 -8.30 1.25 10.50
C GLY A 818 -8.75 2.49 9.72
N PHE A 819 -10.05 2.56 9.43
CA PHE A 819 -10.61 3.62 8.57
C PHE A 819 -10.79 4.98 9.25
N THR A 820 -10.59 5.11 10.57
CA THR A 820 -10.81 6.36 11.34
C THR A 820 -9.70 6.68 12.34
N SER A 821 -8.78 5.74 12.58
CA SER A 821 -7.62 5.89 13.47
C SER A 821 -6.81 4.58 13.50
N PRO A 822 -5.60 4.58 14.10
CA PRO A 822 -4.86 3.35 14.42
C PRO A 822 -5.68 2.42 15.33
N LEU A 823 -5.67 1.12 15.00
CA LEU A 823 -6.41 0.09 15.74
C LEU A 823 -5.52 -0.80 16.61
N ASP A 824 -4.30 -1.09 16.17
CA ASP A 824 -3.34 -1.98 16.85
C ASP A 824 -1.90 -1.46 16.67
N GLY A 825 -0.98 -1.88 17.54
CA GLY A 825 0.45 -1.50 17.47
C GLY A 825 0.84 -0.35 18.40
N TYR A 826 1.96 0.31 18.13
CA TYR A 826 2.48 1.39 18.98
C TYR A 826 3.24 2.44 18.19
N ARG A 827 3.44 3.61 18.80
CA ARG A 827 4.25 4.71 18.27
C ARG A 827 5.00 5.42 19.39
N TYR A 828 6.19 5.91 19.13
CA TYR A 828 6.91 6.75 20.07
C TYR A 828 7.84 7.76 19.41
N ARG A 829 7.98 8.94 20.01
CA ARG A 829 8.94 9.98 19.61
C ARG A 829 9.63 10.50 20.87
N MET A 830 10.95 10.36 20.90
CA MET A 830 11.81 10.92 21.94
C MET A 830 12.73 11.94 21.28
N GLN A 831 12.63 13.21 21.66
CA GLN A 831 13.40 14.28 21.04
C GLN A 831 14.02 15.20 22.09
N ALA A 832 15.26 15.56 21.86
CA ALA A 832 15.98 16.57 22.62
C ALA A 832 16.43 17.68 21.67
N GLY A 833 16.40 18.92 22.13
CA GLY A 833 16.84 20.05 21.34
C GLY A 833 17.40 21.18 22.17
N ALA A 834 17.98 22.16 21.48
CA ALA A 834 18.49 23.38 22.06
C ALA A 834 18.23 24.54 21.10
N THR A 835 17.88 25.68 21.67
CA THR A 835 17.70 26.94 20.96
C THR A 835 18.69 27.96 21.54
N THR A 836 19.30 28.78 20.69
CA THR A 836 20.28 29.81 21.07
C THR A 836 20.20 31.04 20.16
N GLY A 837 20.72 32.19 20.58
CA GLY A 837 20.64 33.46 19.86
C GLY A 837 20.06 34.55 20.75
N SER A 838 18.94 35.14 20.36
CA SER A 838 18.23 36.15 21.16
C SER A 838 17.69 35.60 22.48
N PHE A 839 17.51 34.27 22.55
CA PHE A 839 17.21 33.54 23.77
C PHE A 839 17.85 32.15 23.71
N THR A 840 18.18 31.60 24.88
CA THR A 840 18.81 30.29 25.02
C THR A 840 18.01 29.40 25.95
N PHE A 841 17.59 28.22 25.48
CA PHE A 841 16.94 27.19 26.29
C PHE A 841 17.06 25.80 25.63
N GLY A 842 16.97 24.74 26.42
CA GLY A 842 16.84 23.36 25.94
C GLY A 842 15.38 22.95 25.79
N THR A 843 15.10 21.96 24.93
CA THR A 843 13.78 21.34 24.76
C THR A 843 13.86 19.83 24.92
N ALA A 844 12.80 19.24 25.48
CA ALA A 844 12.64 17.79 25.55
C ALA A 844 11.19 17.41 25.24
N LEU A 845 11.02 16.38 24.42
CA LEU A 845 9.75 15.78 24.02
C LEU A 845 9.81 14.26 24.22
N ALA A 846 8.79 13.71 24.85
CA ALA A 846 8.51 12.27 24.85
C ALA A 846 7.02 12.08 24.55
N ASP A 847 6.66 11.47 23.42
CA ASP A 847 5.27 11.11 23.06
C ASP A 847 5.22 9.61 22.81
N PHE A 848 4.48 8.87 23.61
CA PHE A 848 4.27 7.43 23.51
C PHE A 848 2.79 7.14 23.29
N ARG A 849 2.48 6.26 22.32
CA ARG A 849 1.13 5.86 21.98
C ARG A 849 1.05 4.35 21.82
N TYR A 850 -0.01 3.76 22.32
CA TYR A 850 -0.26 2.33 22.26
C TYR A 850 -1.69 2.06 21.84
N TYR A 851 -1.87 1.09 20.95
CA TYR A 851 -3.16 0.70 20.40
C TYR A 851 -3.31 -0.82 20.50
N LYS A 852 -4.50 -1.27 20.89
CA LYS A 852 -4.82 -2.69 20.96
C LYS A 852 -6.19 -2.99 20.40
N TYR A 853 -6.24 -3.76 19.32
CA TYR A 853 -7.50 -4.23 18.76
C TYR A 853 -7.91 -5.56 19.41
N VAL A 854 -9.12 -5.59 19.96
CA VAL A 854 -9.80 -6.76 20.52
C VAL A 854 -11.23 -6.76 20.00
N LYS A 855 -11.45 -7.41 18.86
CA LYS A 855 -12.72 -7.38 18.12
C LYS A 855 -13.94 -7.52 19.06
N PRO A 856 -14.91 -6.58 19.02
CA PRO A 856 -15.03 -5.44 18.10
C PRO A 856 -14.41 -4.11 18.60
N LEU A 857 -13.76 -4.10 19.76
CA LEU A 857 -13.24 -2.87 20.39
C LEU A 857 -11.78 -2.61 20.00
N SER A 858 -11.37 -1.35 20.03
CA SER A 858 -9.97 -0.94 20.05
C SER A 858 -9.71 -0.06 21.28
N PHE A 859 -8.60 -0.31 21.95
CA PHE A 859 -8.14 0.49 23.08
C PHE A 859 -6.98 1.34 22.63
N ALA A 860 -6.97 2.63 23.01
CA ALA A 860 -5.89 3.54 22.70
C ALA A 860 -5.42 4.28 23.94
N PHE A 861 -4.11 4.41 24.06
CA PHE A 861 -3.44 5.12 25.15
C PHE A 861 -2.39 6.07 24.57
N ARG A 862 -2.28 7.25 25.16
CA ARG A 862 -1.22 8.23 24.88
C ARG A 862 -0.66 8.78 26.19
N ALA A 863 0.66 8.93 26.25
CA ALA A 863 1.35 9.70 27.26
C ALA A 863 2.35 10.63 26.55
N MET A 864 2.30 11.93 26.83
CA MET A 864 3.16 12.93 26.22
C MET A 864 3.70 13.89 27.26
N HIS A 865 4.97 14.26 27.12
CA HIS A 865 5.60 15.37 27.81
C HIS A 865 6.32 16.25 26.80
N TYR A 866 6.15 17.56 26.88
CA TYR A 866 6.95 18.53 26.12
C TYR A 866 7.31 19.70 27.00
N GLY A 867 8.57 20.12 27.01
CA GLY A 867 8.99 21.22 27.84
C GLY A 867 10.24 21.94 27.39
N ARG A 868 10.32 23.20 27.80
CA ARG A 868 11.50 24.07 27.71
C ARG A 868 12.23 24.09 29.06
N TYR A 869 13.55 24.06 29.01
CA TYR A 869 14.42 23.92 30.18
C TYR A 869 15.60 24.88 30.11
N PHE A 870 16.02 25.39 31.27
CA PHE A 870 17.17 26.27 31.43
C PHE A 870 17.04 27.63 30.72
N GLY A 871 17.91 28.58 31.07
CA GLY A 871 17.99 29.90 30.45
C GLY A 871 16.65 30.63 30.35
N ALA A 872 16.27 31.01 29.14
CA ALA A 872 15.07 31.79 28.84
C ALA A 872 13.78 30.95 28.70
N ALA A 873 13.74 29.72 29.25
CA ALA A 873 12.60 28.80 29.10
C ALA A 873 11.24 29.38 29.53
N ASP A 874 11.23 30.25 30.55
CA ASP A 874 10.04 30.92 31.09
C ASP A 874 9.91 32.39 30.63
N SER A 875 10.69 32.82 29.62
CA SER A 875 10.68 34.21 29.14
C SER A 875 9.32 34.58 28.53
N SER A 876 8.82 35.77 28.88
CA SER A 876 7.59 36.35 28.32
C SER A 876 7.71 36.77 26.85
N ILE A 877 8.93 36.82 26.31
CA ILE A 877 9.19 37.07 24.88
C ILE A 877 8.71 35.88 24.03
N ILE A 878 8.72 34.66 24.60
CA ILE A 878 8.37 33.44 23.90
C ILE A 878 6.96 33.02 24.33
N SER A 879 6.10 32.73 23.36
CA SER A 879 4.74 32.25 23.63
C SER A 879 4.72 31.05 24.59
N PRO A 880 3.80 31.03 25.59
CA PRO A 880 3.66 29.89 26.50
C PRO A 880 3.14 28.64 25.77
N LEU A 881 3.54 27.47 26.26
CA LEU A 881 2.92 26.20 25.88
C LEU A 881 1.57 26.08 26.54
N THR A 882 0.64 25.32 25.95
CA THR A 882 -0.69 25.13 26.54
C THR A 882 -1.23 23.71 26.43
N VAL A 883 -1.87 23.23 27.50
CA VAL A 883 -2.68 22.00 27.51
C VAL A 883 -4.13 22.25 27.08
N GLY A 884 -4.55 23.50 26.99
CA GLY A 884 -5.88 23.94 26.53
C GLY A 884 -6.08 23.85 25.02
N ASN A 885 -5.56 22.79 24.40
CA ASN A 885 -5.80 22.44 23.00
C ASN A 885 -6.66 21.17 22.98
N ASP A 886 -7.73 21.15 22.20
CA ASP A 886 -8.63 19.99 22.13
C ASP A 886 -7.95 18.73 21.57
N ALA A 887 -6.79 18.86 20.91
CA ALA A 887 -5.94 17.72 20.53
C ALA A 887 -5.12 17.12 21.70
N PHE A 888 -5.11 17.78 22.87
CA PHE A 888 -4.45 17.34 24.10
C PHE A 888 -5.47 17.01 25.19
N VAL A 889 -6.30 17.97 25.58
CA VAL A 889 -7.35 17.77 26.60
C VAL A 889 -8.65 18.40 26.11
N ARG A 890 -9.60 17.55 25.69
CA ARG A 890 -10.89 18.02 25.16
C ARG A 890 -11.71 18.75 26.22
N GLY A 891 -12.33 19.87 25.85
CA GLY A 891 -13.20 20.67 26.73
C GLY A 891 -12.48 21.73 27.57
N TYR A 892 -11.16 21.86 27.42
CA TYR A 892 -10.34 22.90 28.08
C TYR A 892 -9.78 23.93 27.10
N ASN A 893 -10.32 23.99 25.88
CA ASN A 893 -9.97 25.03 24.93
C ASN A 893 -10.26 26.41 25.52
N PHE A 894 -9.27 27.30 25.48
CA PHE A 894 -9.39 28.68 25.99
C PHE A 894 -10.63 29.41 25.45
N TYR A 895 -11.00 29.18 24.19
CA TYR A 895 -12.16 29.83 23.57
C TYR A 895 -13.52 29.23 23.99
N SER A 896 -13.52 28.15 24.76
CA SER A 896 -14.74 27.51 25.27
C SER A 896 -15.17 28.02 26.65
N TYR A 897 -14.40 28.92 27.27
CA TYR A 897 -14.73 29.52 28.57
C TYR A 897 -15.73 30.66 28.40
N ASN A 898 -16.84 30.61 29.15
CA ASN A 898 -17.71 31.77 29.28
C ASN A 898 -17.09 32.79 30.23
N PRO A 899 -17.26 34.11 30.00
CA PRO A 899 -16.72 35.14 30.90
C PRO A 899 -17.16 34.99 32.36
N SER A 900 -18.34 34.42 32.60
CA SER A 900 -18.87 34.13 33.94
C SER A 900 -18.18 32.98 34.68
N GLU A 901 -17.38 32.18 33.99
CA GLU A 901 -16.68 31.01 34.55
C GLU A 901 -15.24 31.33 34.99
N VAL A 902 -14.79 32.54 34.70
CA VAL A 902 -13.40 32.97 34.88
C VAL A 902 -13.30 33.82 36.12
N THR A 903 -12.51 33.39 37.10
CA THR A 903 -12.17 34.19 38.27
C THR A 903 -10.82 34.87 38.08
N TYR A 904 -10.69 36.06 38.66
CA TYR A 904 -9.48 36.88 38.55
C TYR A 904 -8.84 37.05 39.93
N ASP A 905 -7.52 36.90 39.99
CA ASP A 905 -6.75 37.20 41.20
C ASP A 905 -6.67 38.72 41.46
N ALA A 906 -6.03 39.11 42.56
CA ALA A 906 -5.83 40.52 42.93
C ALA A 906 -4.99 41.32 41.90
N SER A 907 -4.28 40.63 41.00
CA SER A 907 -3.48 41.22 39.92
C SER A 907 -4.24 41.24 38.58
N GLY A 908 -5.49 40.77 38.55
CA GLY A 908 -6.31 40.69 37.34
C GLY A 908 -5.97 39.51 36.42
N ASN A 909 -5.23 38.50 36.90
CA ASN A 909 -4.96 37.29 36.12
C ASN A 909 -6.07 36.27 36.29
N SER A 910 -6.50 35.65 35.19
CA SER A 910 -7.45 34.54 35.27
C SER A 910 -6.81 33.32 35.91
N ILE A 911 -7.43 32.81 36.96
CA ILE A 911 -6.91 31.69 37.73
C ILE A 911 -7.04 30.38 36.95
N GLU A 912 -8.24 30.06 36.46
CA GLU A 912 -8.54 28.82 35.74
C GLU A 912 -7.78 28.72 34.41
N ILE A 913 -7.63 29.86 33.73
CA ILE A 913 -6.96 29.92 32.44
C ILE A 913 -5.44 29.87 32.63
N ASN A 914 -4.89 30.50 33.67
CA ASN A 914 -3.46 30.47 33.92
C ASN A 914 -2.97 29.02 34.01
N ASN A 915 -3.71 28.13 34.70
CA ASN A 915 -3.40 26.70 34.83
C ASN A 915 -3.26 25.93 33.50
N LEU A 916 -3.73 26.49 32.38
CA LEU A 916 -3.60 25.89 31.06
C LEU A 916 -2.26 26.19 30.38
N PHE A 917 -1.46 27.13 30.90
CA PHE A 917 -0.25 27.65 30.26
C PHE A 917 1.01 27.39 31.09
N GLY A 918 2.15 27.20 30.40
CA GLY A 918 3.44 27.01 31.05
C GLY A 918 4.63 26.95 30.08
N SER A 919 5.83 26.73 30.62
CA SER A 919 7.01 26.37 29.80
C SER A 919 7.14 24.86 29.58
N LYS A 920 6.38 24.06 30.32
CA LYS A 920 6.36 22.60 30.29
C LYS A 920 4.92 22.10 30.37
N LEU A 921 4.65 20.97 29.73
CA LEU A 921 3.35 20.31 29.79
C LEU A 921 3.47 18.79 29.76
N GLY A 922 2.48 18.13 30.36
CA GLY A 922 2.27 16.69 30.35
C GLY A 922 0.82 16.37 30.00
N VAL A 923 0.60 15.32 29.22
CA VAL A 923 -0.71 14.90 28.71
C VAL A 923 -0.83 13.39 28.78
N VAL A 924 -2.00 12.90 29.19
CA VAL A 924 -2.39 11.50 29.10
C VAL A 924 -3.77 11.40 28.47
N ASN A 925 -3.95 10.46 27.54
CA ASN A 925 -5.24 10.18 26.92
C ASN A 925 -5.51 8.69 26.92
N PHE A 926 -6.76 8.32 27.16
CA PHE A 926 -7.24 6.95 27.03
C PHE A 926 -8.55 6.95 26.26
N GLU A 927 -8.69 6.03 25.30
CA GLU A 927 -9.92 5.86 24.53
C GLU A 927 -10.30 4.38 24.42
N ILE A 928 -11.60 4.10 24.59
CA ILE A 928 -12.25 2.84 24.21
C ILE A 928 -13.07 3.13 22.97
N ARG A 929 -12.70 2.49 21.86
CA ARG A 929 -13.20 2.79 20.52
C ARG A 929 -14.02 1.63 20.00
N PHE A 930 -15.18 1.95 19.44
CA PHE A 930 -16.08 1.01 18.79
C PHE A 930 -16.28 1.46 17.32
N PRO A 931 -15.71 0.75 16.34
CA PRO A 931 -15.97 0.98 14.93
C PRO A 931 -17.45 0.69 14.66
N LEU A 932 -18.24 1.73 14.39
CA LEU A 932 -19.68 1.65 14.21
C LEU A 932 -20.02 1.26 12.77
N THR A 933 -19.43 1.97 11.79
CA THR A 933 -19.62 1.73 10.36
C THR A 933 -18.27 1.49 9.67
N GLY A 934 -18.21 0.53 8.75
CA GLY A 934 -16.97 0.14 8.06
C GLY A 934 -17.13 -1.19 7.33
N PRO A 935 -16.04 -1.86 6.91
CA PRO A 935 -16.09 -3.25 6.46
C PRO A 935 -16.54 -4.20 7.58
N ARG A 936 -17.18 -5.31 7.20
CA ARG A 936 -17.77 -6.27 8.17
C ARG A 936 -16.72 -6.97 9.04
N GLU A 937 -15.46 -6.95 8.59
CA GLU A 937 -14.30 -7.51 9.27
C GLU A 937 -14.04 -6.79 10.61
N ILE A 938 -14.33 -5.49 10.66
CA ILE A 938 -14.03 -4.59 11.78
C ILE A 938 -15.23 -3.90 12.41
N ALA A 939 -16.33 -3.72 11.67
CA ALA A 939 -17.51 -2.95 12.11
C ALA A 939 -18.80 -3.77 11.92
N PRO A 940 -19.81 -3.58 12.80
CA PRO A 940 -21.09 -4.29 12.69
C PRO A 940 -21.96 -3.78 11.54
N ILE A 941 -21.89 -2.48 11.20
CA ILE A 941 -22.68 -1.87 10.13
C ILE A 941 -21.79 -1.69 8.90
N LYS A 942 -22.17 -2.33 7.78
CA LYS A 942 -21.42 -2.20 6.52
C LYS A 942 -21.57 -0.79 5.95
N SER A 943 -20.46 -0.06 5.80
CA SER A 943 -20.40 1.21 5.06
C SER A 943 -18.97 1.47 4.58
N LEU A 944 -18.80 1.74 3.28
CA LEU A 944 -17.51 2.13 2.70
C LEU A 944 -17.43 3.63 2.41
N ALA A 945 -18.56 4.34 2.37
CA ALA A 945 -18.61 5.77 2.05
C ALA A 945 -18.30 6.66 3.26
N LEU A 946 -18.81 6.27 4.43
CA LEU A 946 -18.63 6.99 5.70
C LEU A 946 -18.29 6.01 6.82
N PRO A 947 -17.06 5.46 6.85
CA PRO A 947 -16.59 4.69 8.00
C PRO A 947 -16.59 5.58 9.25
N SER A 948 -17.04 5.05 10.38
CA SER A 948 -17.19 5.82 11.62
C SER A 948 -16.85 5.00 12.86
N THR A 949 -16.35 5.70 13.88
CA THR A 949 -15.98 5.13 15.18
C THR A 949 -16.51 6.01 16.29
N ILE A 950 -17.25 5.40 17.22
CA ILE A 950 -17.62 6.03 18.48
C ILE A 950 -16.54 5.71 19.50
N SER A 951 -16.11 6.70 20.28
CA SER A 951 -15.10 6.53 21.32
C SER A 951 -15.58 7.10 22.64
N LEU A 952 -15.40 6.33 23.72
CA LEU A 952 -15.38 6.86 25.07
C LEU A 952 -13.96 7.31 25.38
N PHE A 953 -13.77 8.53 25.87
CA PHE A 953 -12.43 9.05 26.17
C PHE A 953 -12.27 9.53 27.60
N PHE A 954 -11.03 9.52 28.06
CA PHE A 954 -10.57 10.17 29.29
C PHE A 954 -9.25 10.88 29.00
N ASP A 955 -9.24 12.19 29.19
CA ASP A 955 -8.08 13.05 28.95
C ASP A 955 -7.59 13.64 30.28
N GLY A 956 -6.29 13.81 30.41
CA GLY A 956 -5.65 14.49 31.52
C GLY A 956 -4.48 15.33 31.02
N GLY A 957 -4.27 16.49 31.63
CA GLY A 957 -3.14 17.35 31.28
C GLY A 957 -2.72 18.26 32.41
N ILE A 958 -1.49 18.76 32.34
CA ILE A 958 -0.95 19.73 33.28
C ILE A 958 0.09 20.61 32.59
N ALA A 959 0.07 21.90 32.86
CA ALA A 959 1.07 22.85 32.39
C ALA A 959 1.71 23.57 33.58
N TRP A 960 3.02 23.84 33.51
CA TRP A 960 3.75 24.49 34.60
C TRP A 960 5.00 25.23 34.10
N THR A 961 5.57 26.06 34.96
CA THR A 961 6.77 26.89 34.70
C THR A 961 7.98 26.38 35.49
N GLY A 962 9.17 26.93 35.28
CA GLY A 962 10.34 26.60 36.11
C GLY A 962 10.18 27.04 37.58
N SER A 963 9.45 28.12 37.83
CA SER A 963 9.23 28.70 39.16
C SER A 963 8.05 28.08 39.91
N GLU A 964 7.10 27.47 39.21
CA GLU A 964 5.88 26.91 39.79
C GLU A 964 5.86 25.40 39.57
N THR A 965 6.05 24.63 40.64
CA THR A 965 6.05 23.17 40.55
C THR A 965 4.62 22.62 40.52
N PRO A 966 4.36 21.56 39.72
CA PRO A 966 3.05 20.94 39.65
C PRO A 966 2.73 20.18 40.94
N LYS A 967 1.48 20.29 41.41
CA LYS A 967 0.95 19.52 42.54
C LYS A 967 -0.12 18.55 42.05
N LEU A 968 0.11 17.25 42.28
CA LEU A 968 -0.79 16.16 41.86
C LEU A 968 -1.99 16.07 42.81
N MET A 969 -2.88 17.05 42.76
CA MET A 969 -4.13 17.10 43.50
C MET A 969 -5.32 17.08 42.54
N TRP A 970 -6.44 16.51 42.97
CA TRP A 970 -7.67 16.43 42.17
C TRP A 970 -8.47 17.74 42.18
N THR A 971 -8.42 18.45 43.31
CA THR A 971 -9.14 19.70 43.54
C THR A 971 -8.34 20.87 43.00
N ASP A 972 -9.00 21.72 42.22
CA ASP A 972 -8.45 23.00 41.76
C ASP A 972 -8.19 23.88 42.99
N ASN A 973 -6.91 24.08 43.30
CA ASN A 973 -6.49 25.09 44.25
C ASN A 973 -6.04 26.28 43.42
N GLN A 974 -6.83 27.35 43.47
CA GLN A 974 -6.74 28.58 42.67
C GLN A 974 -5.37 29.32 42.72
N LEU A 975 -4.39 28.80 43.44
CA LEU A 975 -3.05 29.37 43.62
C LEU A 975 -1.92 28.38 43.25
N GLU A 976 -2.24 27.16 42.81
CA GLU A 976 -1.27 26.09 42.57
C GLU A 976 -1.48 25.43 41.19
N ARG A 977 -0.38 24.96 40.57
CA ARG A 977 -0.43 24.26 39.27
C ARG A 977 -0.97 22.84 39.45
N THR A 978 -2.28 22.64 39.27
CA THR A 978 -2.95 21.33 39.39
C THR A 978 -3.31 20.74 38.01
N PRO A 979 -3.36 19.40 37.88
CA PRO A 979 -3.79 18.74 36.65
C PRO A 979 -5.28 18.95 36.36
N ILE A 980 -5.61 19.03 35.07
CA ILE A 980 -6.97 19.09 34.53
C ILE A 980 -7.34 17.76 33.89
N PHE A 981 -8.61 17.39 33.98
CA PHE A 981 -9.14 16.14 33.46
C PHE A 981 -10.50 16.33 32.80
N SER A 982 -10.76 15.56 31.74
CA SER A 982 -12.09 15.47 31.12
C SER A 982 -12.40 14.05 30.67
N THR A 983 -13.69 13.76 30.52
CA THR A 983 -14.17 12.52 29.90
C THR A 983 -15.34 12.81 28.96
N GLY A 984 -15.66 11.89 28.07
CA GLY A 984 -16.80 12.11 27.19
C GLY A 984 -16.94 11.09 26.08
N LEU A 985 -17.74 11.49 25.09
CA LEU A 985 -18.01 10.73 23.88
C LEU A 985 -17.47 11.49 22.66
N SER A 986 -16.85 10.79 21.74
CA SER A 986 -16.52 11.32 20.42
C SER A 986 -16.98 10.41 19.29
N LEU A 987 -17.30 11.01 18.15
CA LEU A 987 -17.63 10.34 16.91
C LEU A 987 -16.65 10.80 15.84
N ARG A 988 -15.80 9.88 15.38
CA ARG A 988 -14.93 10.07 14.23
C ARG A 988 -15.64 9.56 12.99
N VAL A 989 -15.69 10.37 11.93
CA VAL A 989 -16.21 9.99 10.61
C VAL A 989 -15.15 10.27 9.57
N ASN A 990 -14.75 9.24 8.82
CA ASN A 990 -13.91 9.41 7.65
C ASN A 990 -14.81 9.75 6.45
N ILE A 991 -14.58 10.93 5.89
CA ILE A 991 -15.34 11.51 4.80
C ILE A 991 -14.61 11.16 3.50
N PHE A 992 -15.04 10.06 2.87
CA PHE A 992 -14.54 9.57 1.58
C PHE A 992 -13.02 9.32 1.48
N GLY A 993 -12.32 9.13 2.61
CA GLY A 993 -10.87 8.94 2.64
C GLY A 993 -10.06 10.23 2.71
N TYR A 994 -10.66 11.40 2.53
CA TYR A 994 -9.93 12.68 2.44
C TYR A 994 -9.76 13.40 3.77
N LEU A 995 -10.73 13.27 4.67
CA LEU A 995 -10.80 14.03 5.91
C LEU A 995 -11.47 13.22 6.99
N VAL A 996 -10.96 13.33 8.22
CA VAL A 996 -11.62 12.74 9.39
C VAL A 996 -12.12 13.84 10.30
N ALA A 997 -13.45 13.92 10.40
CA ALA A 997 -14.12 14.81 11.32
C ALA A 997 -14.39 14.09 12.64
N GLU A 998 -13.90 14.64 13.75
CA GLU A 998 -14.20 14.18 15.11
C GLU A 998 -15.07 15.22 15.82
N GLY A 999 -16.36 14.92 15.94
CA GLY A 999 -17.25 15.65 16.85
C GLY A 999 -17.16 15.04 18.25
N PHE A 1000 -17.04 15.86 19.30
CA PHE A 1000 -16.99 15.36 20.67
C PHE A 1000 -17.88 16.16 21.62
N TYR A 1001 -18.29 15.50 22.70
CA TYR A 1001 -18.92 16.08 23.88
C TYR A 1001 -18.06 15.74 25.10
N ALA A 1002 -17.41 16.75 25.68
CA ALA A 1002 -16.49 16.62 26.81
C ALA A 1002 -17.09 17.15 28.11
N ILE A 1003 -16.86 16.45 29.21
CA ILE A 1003 -17.23 16.84 30.56
C ILE A 1003 -15.93 17.19 31.32
N PRO A 1004 -15.59 18.48 31.45
CA PRO A 1004 -14.40 18.92 32.17
C PRO A 1004 -14.63 18.94 33.68
N PHE A 1005 -13.75 18.31 34.46
CA PHE A 1005 -13.94 18.14 35.91
C PHE A 1005 -13.54 19.35 36.75
N GLN A 1006 -12.47 20.05 36.36
CA GLN A 1006 -11.92 21.24 37.04
C GLN A 1006 -12.51 22.55 36.48
N ARG A 1007 -13.72 22.55 35.91
CA ARG A 1007 -14.43 23.77 35.50
C ARG A 1007 -15.65 24.00 36.41
N PRO A 1008 -15.68 25.08 37.22
CA PRO A 1008 -16.72 25.29 38.25
C PRO A 1008 -18.17 25.22 37.74
N ALA A 1009 -18.44 25.74 36.53
CA ALA A 1009 -19.78 25.71 35.93
C ALA A 1009 -20.20 24.35 35.34
N HIS A 1010 -19.25 23.41 35.25
CA HIS A 1010 -19.38 22.11 34.60
C HIS A 1010 -19.20 20.93 35.56
N ALA A 1011 -19.11 21.20 36.87
CA ALA A 1011 -18.97 20.18 37.92
C ALA A 1011 -20.15 19.17 37.99
N SER A 1012 -21.27 19.44 37.31
CA SER A 1012 -22.38 18.51 37.12
C SER A 1012 -22.28 17.75 35.79
N LEU A 1013 -22.51 16.44 35.79
CA LEU A 1013 -22.52 15.55 34.60
C LEU A 1013 -23.49 15.97 33.46
N THR A 1014 -24.31 17.01 33.66
CA THR A 1014 -25.33 17.50 32.71
C THR A 1014 -24.88 18.66 31.83
N LYS A 1015 -23.68 19.23 32.06
CA LYS A 1015 -23.16 20.38 31.30
C LYS A 1015 -21.78 20.07 30.71
N GLY A 1016 -21.72 19.74 29.42
CA GLY A 1016 -20.48 19.48 28.70
C GLY A 1016 -20.18 20.49 27.61
N VAL A 1017 -18.95 20.44 27.10
CA VAL A 1017 -18.42 21.26 26.03
C VAL A 1017 -18.44 20.45 24.73
N VAL A 1018 -19.04 21.00 23.67
CA VAL A 1018 -19.02 20.41 22.34
C VAL A 1018 -17.85 20.98 21.56
N GLY A 1019 -17.15 20.14 20.81
CA GLY A 1019 -16.12 20.58 19.88
C GLY A 1019 -16.05 19.72 18.63
N LEU A 1020 -15.30 20.23 17.65
CA LEU A 1020 -15.06 19.60 16.36
C LEU A 1020 -13.56 19.67 16.05
N LEU A 1021 -12.96 18.53 15.78
CA LEU A 1021 -11.59 18.41 15.30
C LEU A 1021 -11.63 17.87 13.87
N LEU A 1022 -10.77 18.42 13.02
CA LEU A 1022 -10.58 17.96 11.66
C LEU A 1022 -9.15 17.45 11.52
N TYR A 1023 -9.01 16.20 11.11
CA TYR A 1023 -7.75 15.56 10.79
C TYR A 1023 -7.69 15.27 9.30
N PRO A 1024 -6.52 15.33 8.66
CA PRO A 1024 -6.39 14.79 7.32
C PRO A 1024 -6.81 13.31 7.29
N GLY A 1025 -7.41 12.90 6.17
CA GLY A 1025 -7.60 11.49 5.86
C GLY A 1025 -6.26 10.80 5.58
N TRP A 1026 -6.26 9.47 5.69
CA TRP A 1026 -5.11 8.60 5.43
C TRP A 1026 -5.26 7.86 4.11
#